data_AF-A0A2S6T6E6-F1
#
_entry.id   AF-A0A2S6T6E6-F1
#
_cell.length_a   1.000
_cell.length_b   1.000
_cell.length_c   1.000
_cell.angle_alpha   90.00
_cell.angle_beta   90.00
_cell.angle_gamma   90.00
#
_symmetry.space_group_name_H-M   'P 1'
#
loop_
_entity.id
_entity.type
_entity.pdbx_description
1 polymer ?
#
loop_
_entity_poly.entity_id
_entity_poly.type
_entity_poly.pdbx_seq_one_letter_code
_entity_poly.pdbx_strand_id
1 'polypeptide(L)'
;MYIFFRAFTLILLTLTLLSCQKNKSFDQGFSPREKTTETERKNASNRSVTWNRRQEEIEADKRHLQIKLDAGDARHLLERSGIGAHPSEIAALTGMTRSQAISKIISEFSDTTSLPLPSFINSTLAPYWIRYDFDENKREAFRMSRDREMSEYRLWWIREMIQTPSPQTERMVLFWHNHFVSAYSSIQQQSIAIARQNMMFRSLGMTNFRTLTKNIIRDPAMLNYLDNDRNEKEKPNENLGRELMELFTLGEGNYDEKTVKEAARALTGYSVNLLKDFSFELRKWRQDVGIKNLFGRTGNFNGDNLVDIILEQPATAEFITRKFWRKFVSETFSKKAEISAIADKFRASDYDLKTLYRAIFTTPSFWDPRIRGTIVKSPVDMIIGTVRSTGFLPADWTSIPSKLEKLGQHLFEPPNVAGWPGGSRWITPSGLLSRRDAMMRFFNTQGDGVRSMMQMSGSGVMGQENKITVRYGAENFQGPPKFLVKLYKEKGARKIVWRSDILTAIGGHDTELNGRIKGDASIPWQTMVLDFDYQGKFKEVAVEFINDHCCGPGGSQGGDRNFFVDWVRMGDKVYLASKGHQRSNCPPKKSSRSGRLNCRGDVIMSEPISLSTNVKPKNPKNHLVVEHVALDWLNKFDPDKNWQDFSISLLNPSFNKIRLQGMKAQFVRRGDGDIHLTIDSRHCHPDCLEDNWPNSAQLKKNRSTRLINISLTGEYRRRHEMHYQELTIEQTAFVNAIWASFPQLLQEIKKGRRWRRNGNKRYPGWKETIDYILRTLPETRHVKNSVEKPLIVLPTASRQGMMMMMASAQTKPPNPAGKQPIVTSSQWNILANPILKSSKPSQVLLALAPVVASPDERAISKLINDPVFNLK
;
A
#
# COMPACT_ATOMS: atom_id res chain seq x y z
N MET A 1 -17.68 15.25 -59.25
CA MET A 1 -18.05 14.08 -58.42
C MET A 1 -16.85 13.43 -57.70
N TYR A 2 -15.71 13.18 -58.35
CA TYR A 2 -14.57 12.48 -57.73
C TYR A 2 -13.87 13.24 -56.58
N ILE A 3 -13.85 14.59 -56.63
CA ILE A 3 -13.24 15.43 -55.59
C ILE A 3 -14.12 15.51 -54.33
N PHE A 4 -15.45 15.52 -54.49
CA PHE A 4 -16.40 15.46 -53.38
C PHE A 4 -16.34 14.12 -52.65
N PHE A 5 -16.15 13.02 -53.37
CA PHE A 5 -15.97 11.70 -52.75
C PHE A 5 -14.70 11.64 -51.90
N ARG A 6 -13.55 12.15 -52.38
CA ARG A 6 -12.31 12.17 -51.58
C ARG A 6 -12.40 13.06 -50.34
N ALA A 7 -13.08 14.21 -50.41
CA ALA A 7 -13.29 15.07 -49.26
C ALA A 7 -14.21 14.40 -48.21
N PHE A 8 -15.27 13.72 -48.66
CA PHE A 8 -16.18 13.00 -47.76
C PHE A 8 -15.51 11.79 -47.10
N THR A 9 -14.66 11.05 -47.82
CA THR A 9 -13.89 9.92 -47.26
C THR A 9 -12.82 10.40 -46.27
N LEU A 10 -12.17 11.55 -46.51
CA LEU A 10 -11.21 12.12 -45.55
C LEU A 10 -11.89 12.64 -44.27
N ILE A 11 -13.09 13.22 -44.39
CA ILE A 11 -13.89 13.70 -43.25
C ILE A 11 -14.43 12.51 -42.44
N LEU A 12 -14.86 11.43 -43.10
CA LEU A 12 -15.26 10.19 -42.42
C LEU A 12 -14.07 9.48 -41.76
N LEU A 13 -12.89 9.45 -42.37
CA LEU A 13 -11.67 8.89 -41.75
C LEU A 13 -11.19 9.71 -40.55
N THR A 14 -11.28 11.04 -40.61
CA THR A 14 -10.90 11.90 -39.49
C THR A 14 -11.92 11.84 -38.35
N LEU A 15 -13.22 11.77 -38.64
CA LEU A 15 -14.27 11.54 -37.63
C LEU A 15 -14.23 10.14 -37.01
N THR A 16 -13.86 9.09 -37.77
CA THR A 16 -13.65 7.75 -37.19
C THR A 16 -12.36 7.67 -36.39
N LEU A 17 -11.27 8.35 -36.77
CA LEU A 17 -10.05 8.42 -35.96
C LEU A 17 -10.23 9.23 -34.66
N LEU A 18 -11.03 10.31 -34.68
CA LEU A 18 -11.42 11.08 -33.49
C LEU A 18 -12.39 10.33 -32.58
N SER A 19 -13.25 9.46 -33.13
CA SER A 19 -14.13 8.58 -32.36
C SER A 19 -13.37 7.37 -31.76
N CYS A 20 -12.36 6.86 -32.46
CA CYS A 20 -11.58 5.69 -32.02
C CYS A 20 -10.57 6.01 -30.91
N GLN A 21 -10.20 7.28 -30.70
CA GLN A 21 -9.42 7.72 -29.54
C GLN A 21 -10.25 7.93 -28.26
N LYS A 22 -11.59 7.90 -28.32
CA LYS A 22 -12.48 8.07 -27.15
C LYS A 22 -13.00 6.77 -26.53
N ASN A 23 -12.66 5.60 -27.09
CA ASN A 23 -13.18 4.31 -26.62
C ASN A 23 -12.08 3.23 -26.48
N LYS A 24 -10.95 3.55 -25.82
CA LYS A 24 -10.16 2.49 -25.18
C LYS A 24 -10.89 2.09 -23.90
N SER A 25 -11.48 0.91 -23.93
CA SER A 25 -12.09 0.23 -22.79
C SER A 25 -11.19 0.28 -21.55
N PHE A 26 -11.64 1.04 -20.56
CA PHE A 26 -11.13 1.03 -19.18
C PHE A 26 -11.57 -0.28 -18.50
N ASP A 27 -10.92 -1.39 -18.84
CA ASP A 27 -11.19 -2.70 -18.23
C ASP A 27 -9.89 -3.45 -17.87
N GLN A 28 -8.74 -2.77 -17.95
CA GLN A 28 -7.48 -3.31 -17.44
C GLN A 28 -7.23 -2.74 -16.04
N GLY A 29 -7.50 -3.58 -15.03
CA GLY A 29 -7.03 -3.35 -13.68
C GLY A 29 -5.52 -3.09 -13.68
N PHE A 30 -5.06 -2.29 -12.72
CA PHE A 30 -3.66 -1.94 -12.50
C PHE A 30 -2.76 -3.20 -12.49
N SER A 31 -2.30 -3.60 -13.67
CA SER A 31 -1.07 -4.36 -13.84
C SER A 31 0.06 -3.33 -13.81
N PRO A 32 1.06 -3.45 -12.93
CA PRO A 32 2.22 -2.58 -12.96
C PRO A 32 3.13 -2.97 -14.14
N ARG A 33 2.62 -2.92 -15.37
CA ARG A 33 3.35 -3.24 -16.60
C ARG A 33 2.78 -2.53 -17.83
N GLU A 34 2.74 -1.21 -17.79
CA GLU A 34 3.05 -0.44 -19.01
C GLU A 34 4.12 0.57 -18.62
N LYS A 35 5.37 0.28 -19.00
CA LYS A 35 6.43 1.28 -18.97
C LYS A 35 5.99 2.34 -19.99
N THR A 36 5.49 3.48 -19.52
CA THR A 36 5.41 4.71 -20.35
C THR A 36 6.72 4.85 -21.09
N THR A 37 6.65 4.86 -22.42
CA THR A 37 7.83 4.94 -23.27
C THR A 37 8.55 6.26 -23.00
N GLU A 38 9.86 6.30 -23.22
CA GLU A 38 10.65 7.54 -23.07
C GLU A 38 10.09 8.67 -23.94
N THR A 39 9.52 8.32 -25.10
CA THR A 39 8.82 9.21 -26.03
C THR A 39 7.56 9.82 -25.41
N GLU A 40 6.73 9.04 -24.71
CA GLU A 40 5.54 9.55 -24.03
C GLU A 40 5.88 10.50 -22.88
N ARG A 41 6.96 10.21 -22.14
CA ARG A 41 7.46 11.11 -21.09
C ARG A 41 8.00 12.43 -21.65
N LYS A 42 8.76 12.38 -22.74
CA LYS A 42 9.23 13.59 -23.45
C LYS A 42 8.05 14.43 -23.97
N ASN A 43 7.03 13.79 -24.53
CA ASN A 43 5.83 14.47 -25.01
C ASN A 43 5.02 15.11 -23.86
N ALA A 44 4.88 14.43 -22.72
CA ALA A 44 4.21 14.97 -21.55
C ALA A 44 4.98 16.17 -20.94
N SER A 45 6.31 16.07 -20.88
CA SER A 45 7.20 17.15 -20.44
C SER A 45 7.05 18.38 -21.35
N ASN A 46 7.13 18.20 -22.67
CA ASN A 46 6.96 19.28 -23.64
C ASN A 46 5.59 19.97 -23.51
N ARG A 47 4.50 19.21 -23.34
CA ARG A 47 3.16 19.78 -23.09
C ARG A 47 3.12 20.61 -21.81
N SER A 48 3.78 20.16 -20.74
CA SER A 48 3.84 20.89 -19.46
C SER A 48 4.60 22.21 -19.60
N VAL A 49 5.71 22.22 -20.33
CA VAL A 49 6.50 23.43 -20.62
C VAL A 49 5.69 24.42 -21.44
N THR A 50 5.05 23.98 -22.52
CA THR A 50 4.19 24.85 -23.34
C THR A 50 3.01 25.42 -22.54
N TRP A 51 2.39 24.61 -21.67
CA TRP A 51 1.30 25.07 -20.81
C TRP A 51 1.78 26.15 -19.83
N ASN A 52 2.89 25.92 -19.12
CA ASN A 52 3.46 26.89 -18.17
C ASN A 52 3.79 28.22 -18.85
N ARG A 53 4.46 28.18 -20.02
CA ARG A 53 4.81 29.39 -20.78
C ARG A 53 3.57 30.20 -21.13
N ARG A 54 2.50 29.55 -21.60
CA ARG A 54 1.23 30.22 -21.90
C ARG A 54 0.60 30.85 -20.64
N GLN A 55 0.70 30.19 -19.48
CA GLN A 55 0.19 30.76 -18.24
C GLN A 55 1.01 31.98 -17.80
N GLU A 56 2.34 31.96 -17.94
CA GLU A 56 3.20 33.12 -17.68
C GLU A 56 2.86 34.30 -18.60
N GLU A 57 2.61 34.04 -19.88
CA GLU A 57 2.17 35.07 -20.85
C GLU A 57 0.83 35.71 -20.43
N ILE A 58 -0.14 34.90 -19.95
CA ILE A 58 -1.44 35.37 -19.43
C ILE A 58 -1.29 36.15 -18.10
N GLU A 59 -0.18 35.98 -17.39
CA GLU A 59 0.09 36.59 -16.09
C GLU A 59 1.05 37.79 -16.17
N ALA A 60 1.53 38.12 -17.37
CA ALA A 60 2.53 39.17 -17.60
C ALA A 60 2.06 40.56 -17.12
N ASP A 61 0.75 40.84 -17.22
CA ASP A 61 0.13 42.10 -16.80
C ASP A 61 -0.14 42.18 -15.28
N LYS A 62 -0.07 41.05 -14.56
CA LYS A 62 -0.32 40.98 -13.12
C LYS A 62 0.92 41.35 -12.33
N ARG A 63 1.04 42.64 -11.98
CA ARG A 63 2.18 43.22 -11.25
C ARG A 63 2.64 42.38 -10.04
N HIS A 64 1.71 41.86 -9.23
CA HIS A 64 2.07 41.08 -8.02
C HIS A 64 2.73 39.74 -8.32
N LEU A 65 2.59 39.20 -9.54
CA LEU A 65 3.24 37.96 -9.99
C LEU A 65 4.61 38.19 -10.63
N GLN A 66 4.90 39.44 -11.02
CA GLN A 66 6.19 39.84 -11.60
C GLN A 66 7.22 40.24 -10.53
N ILE A 67 6.81 40.29 -9.25
CA ILE A 67 7.72 40.50 -8.12
C ILE A 67 8.70 39.33 -8.03
N LYS A 68 9.99 39.66 -7.89
CA LYS A 68 11.06 38.68 -7.71
C LYS A 68 11.05 38.14 -6.28
N LEU A 69 11.26 36.84 -6.13
CA LEU A 69 11.29 36.16 -4.85
C LEU A 69 12.55 36.55 -4.08
N ASP A 70 12.37 36.97 -2.82
CA ASP A 70 13.43 36.89 -1.82
C ASP A 70 13.48 35.48 -1.20
N ALA A 71 14.41 35.26 -0.26
CA ALA A 71 14.56 33.96 0.39
C ALA A 71 13.32 33.55 1.22
N GLY A 72 12.61 34.51 1.83
CA GLY A 72 11.41 34.24 2.62
C GLY A 72 10.20 33.89 1.75
N ASP A 73 10.04 34.54 0.60
CA ASP A 73 9.05 34.22 -0.42
C ASP A 73 9.31 32.84 -1.04
N ALA A 74 10.55 32.53 -1.40
CA ALA A 74 10.95 31.22 -1.89
C ALA A 74 10.69 30.10 -0.88
N ARG A 75 11.11 30.30 0.38
CA ARG A 75 10.84 29.37 1.48
C ARG A 75 9.35 29.11 1.65
N HIS A 76 8.52 30.16 1.65
CA HIS A 76 7.07 30.02 1.80
C HIS A 76 6.45 29.25 0.65
N LEU A 77 6.80 29.57 -0.61
CA LEU A 77 6.32 28.79 -1.73
C LEU A 77 6.69 27.31 -1.59
N LEU A 78 7.95 26.98 -1.23
CA LEU A 78 8.41 25.60 -1.05
C LEU A 78 7.68 24.87 0.08
N GLU A 79 7.57 25.46 1.28
CA GLU A 79 6.88 24.84 2.43
C GLU A 79 5.38 24.63 2.20
N ARG A 80 4.74 25.52 1.43
CA ARG A 80 3.32 25.39 1.07
C ARG A 80 3.13 24.35 -0.02
N SER A 81 3.89 24.41 -1.11
CA SER A 81 3.76 23.53 -2.27
C SER A 81 4.28 22.10 -2.06
N GLY A 82 5.39 21.94 -1.34
CA GLY A 82 6.07 20.68 -1.03
C GLY A 82 6.36 20.51 0.46
N ILE A 83 7.18 19.52 0.81
CA ILE A 83 7.58 19.18 2.19
C ILE A 83 9.00 19.74 2.44
N GLY A 84 9.14 20.70 3.37
CA GLY A 84 10.42 21.34 3.65
C GLY A 84 10.86 22.34 2.57
N ALA A 85 11.93 23.08 2.86
CA ALA A 85 12.57 24.05 1.99
C ALA A 85 14.08 24.05 2.26
N HIS A 86 14.83 23.21 1.54
CA HIS A 86 16.28 23.13 1.73
C HIS A 86 16.96 24.41 1.20
N PRO A 87 18.05 24.93 1.81
CA PRO A 87 18.72 26.15 1.36
C PRO A 87 19.06 26.20 -0.13
N SER A 88 19.44 25.06 -0.73
CA SER A 88 19.72 24.98 -2.17
C SER A 88 18.46 25.11 -3.04
N GLU A 89 17.31 24.63 -2.57
CA GLU A 89 16.03 24.78 -3.27
C GLU A 89 15.54 26.23 -3.18
N ILE A 90 15.72 26.87 -2.01
CA ILE A 90 15.41 28.29 -1.80
C ILE A 90 16.24 29.15 -2.75
N ALA A 91 17.56 28.96 -2.76
CA ALA A 91 18.46 29.71 -3.64
C ALA A 91 18.15 29.51 -5.13
N ALA A 92 17.59 28.35 -5.51
CA ALA A 92 17.18 28.09 -6.89
C ALA A 92 15.92 28.85 -7.32
N LEU A 93 15.11 29.35 -6.37
CA LEU A 93 13.91 30.16 -6.65
C LEU A 93 14.15 31.66 -6.42
N THR A 94 15.06 32.03 -5.54
CA THR A 94 15.40 33.43 -5.25
C THR A 94 15.78 34.18 -6.54
N GLY A 95 15.17 35.34 -6.76
CA GLY A 95 15.37 36.17 -7.95
C GLY A 95 14.48 35.83 -9.15
N MET A 96 13.82 34.67 -9.18
CA MET A 96 12.74 34.39 -10.14
C MET A 96 11.51 35.24 -9.82
N THR A 97 10.68 35.55 -10.82
CA THR A 97 9.35 36.11 -10.55
C THR A 97 8.45 35.05 -9.90
N ARG A 98 7.41 35.47 -9.18
CA ARG A 98 6.43 34.54 -8.59
C ARG A 98 5.78 33.63 -9.61
N SER A 99 5.43 34.16 -10.79
CA SER A 99 4.88 33.35 -11.89
C SER A 99 5.84 32.26 -12.36
N GLN A 100 7.11 32.60 -12.58
CA GLN A 100 8.16 31.65 -13.00
C GLN A 100 8.46 30.60 -11.92
N ALA A 101 8.53 31.00 -10.65
CA ALA A 101 8.75 30.07 -9.55
C ALA A 101 7.62 29.04 -9.43
N ILE A 102 6.36 29.47 -9.60
CA ILE A 102 5.19 28.55 -9.63
C ILE A 102 5.29 27.59 -10.81
N SER A 103 5.65 28.07 -12.01
CA SER A 103 5.87 27.21 -13.18
C SER A 103 6.95 26.15 -12.93
N LYS A 104 8.05 26.54 -12.28
CA LYS A 104 9.13 25.62 -11.91
C LYS A 104 8.63 24.49 -11.01
N ILE A 105 7.89 24.80 -9.95
CA ILE A 105 7.28 23.80 -9.06
C ILE A 105 6.35 22.85 -9.85
N ILE A 106 5.50 23.38 -10.73
CA ILE A 106 4.58 22.58 -11.54
C ILE A 106 5.32 21.68 -12.53
N SER A 107 6.44 22.14 -13.09
CA SER A 107 7.23 21.37 -14.06
C SER A 107 7.96 20.19 -13.43
N GLU A 108 8.18 20.22 -12.12
CA GLU A 108 8.96 19.23 -11.38
C GLU A 108 8.09 18.12 -10.75
N PHE A 109 6.77 18.11 -10.98
CA PHE A 109 5.92 16.97 -10.57
C PHE A 109 6.37 15.67 -11.26
N SER A 110 6.37 14.58 -10.49
CA SER A 110 6.73 13.25 -10.97
C SER A 110 5.56 12.28 -10.81
N ASP A 111 5.34 11.43 -11.80
CA ASP A 111 4.43 10.29 -11.74
C ASP A 111 5.11 9.00 -11.25
N THR A 112 6.42 9.07 -10.97
CA THR A 112 7.25 7.94 -10.54
C THR A 112 7.97 8.21 -9.23
N THR A 113 8.45 7.14 -8.59
CA THR A 113 9.18 7.18 -7.32
C THR A 113 10.68 7.29 -7.56
N SER A 114 11.38 8.00 -6.68
CA SER A 114 12.85 8.10 -6.71
C SER A 114 13.51 6.83 -6.19
N LEU A 115 12.87 6.20 -5.19
CA LEU A 115 13.32 4.94 -4.60
C LEU A 115 12.63 3.74 -5.25
N PRO A 116 13.34 2.60 -5.37
CA PRO A 116 12.69 1.36 -5.76
C PRO A 116 11.62 0.97 -4.74
N LEU A 117 10.49 0.48 -5.25
CA LEU A 117 9.38 0.03 -4.43
C LEU A 117 9.75 -1.22 -3.61
N PRO A 118 9.18 -1.40 -2.40
CA PRO A 118 9.31 -2.63 -1.64
C PRO A 118 8.95 -3.89 -2.43
N SER A 119 9.66 -4.98 -2.16
CA SER A 119 9.61 -6.17 -3.02
C SER A 119 8.23 -6.84 -3.08
N PHE A 120 7.38 -6.74 -2.05
CA PHE A 120 6.03 -7.34 -2.07
C PHE A 120 5.11 -6.76 -3.13
N ILE A 121 5.37 -5.53 -3.57
CA ILE A 121 4.55 -4.89 -4.59
C ILE A 121 4.71 -5.61 -5.94
N ASN A 122 5.89 -6.19 -6.17
CA ASN A 122 6.25 -6.86 -7.41
C ASN A 122 6.41 -8.39 -7.27
N SER A 123 6.17 -8.95 -6.08
CA SER A 123 6.29 -10.39 -5.81
C SER A 123 4.94 -11.11 -5.95
N THR A 124 4.93 -12.43 -5.79
CA THR A 124 3.70 -13.22 -5.73
C THR A 124 2.80 -12.71 -4.62
N LEU A 125 1.55 -12.41 -4.98
CA LEU A 125 0.59 -11.84 -4.05
C LEU A 125 0.27 -12.81 -2.93
N ALA A 126 0.08 -12.25 -1.73
CA ALA A 126 -0.45 -13.04 -0.65
C ALA A 126 -1.87 -13.55 -0.96
N PRO A 127 -2.21 -14.78 -0.54
CA PRO A 127 -3.45 -15.42 -0.93
C PRO A 127 -4.64 -14.94 -0.08
N TYR A 128 -4.97 -13.65 -0.19
CA TYR A 128 -6.10 -13.03 0.50
C TYR A 128 -7.42 -13.76 0.23
N TRP A 129 -7.61 -14.27 -0.97
CA TRP A 129 -8.82 -14.97 -1.41
C TRP A 129 -9.09 -16.30 -0.66
N ILE A 130 -8.05 -16.98 -0.16
CA ILE A 130 -8.17 -18.29 0.53
C ILE A 130 -8.06 -18.18 2.06
N ARG A 131 -7.61 -17.04 2.60
CA ARG A 131 -7.20 -16.85 4.01
C ARG A 131 -8.23 -17.26 5.07
N TYR A 132 -9.52 -17.24 4.73
CA TYR A 132 -10.59 -17.58 5.66
C TYR A 132 -10.71 -19.09 5.94
N ASP A 133 -10.08 -19.93 5.11
CA ASP A 133 -10.04 -21.37 5.35
C ASP A 133 -8.88 -21.79 6.26
N PHE A 134 -7.88 -20.91 6.44
CA PHE A 134 -6.76 -21.14 7.34
C PHE A 134 -7.23 -21.33 8.80
N ASP A 135 -6.52 -22.20 9.52
CA ASP A 135 -6.60 -22.28 10.98
C ASP A 135 -6.12 -20.98 11.66
N GLU A 136 -6.33 -20.86 12.96
CA GLU A 136 -6.05 -19.60 13.66
C GLU A 136 -4.54 -19.26 13.69
N ASN A 137 -3.65 -20.25 13.71
CA ASN A 137 -2.21 -20.03 13.71
C ASN A 137 -1.73 -19.51 12.35
N LYS A 138 -2.18 -20.13 11.25
CA LYS A 138 -1.91 -19.66 9.88
C LYS A 138 -2.49 -18.28 9.62
N ARG A 139 -3.69 -17.97 10.15
CA ARG A 139 -4.29 -16.63 10.03
C ARG A 139 -3.51 -15.56 10.79
N GLU A 140 -3.04 -15.88 11.99
CA GLU A 140 -2.19 -14.97 12.75
C GLU A 140 -0.87 -14.71 12.02
N ALA A 141 -0.21 -15.76 11.52
CA ALA A 141 1.01 -15.61 10.72
C ALA A 141 0.78 -14.79 9.45
N PHE A 142 -0.38 -14.95 8.80
CA PHE A 142 -0.79 -14.14 7.66
C PHE A 142 -0.90 -12.66 8.05
N ARG A 143 -1.63 -12.33 9.13
CA ARG A 143 -1.77 -10.95 9.64
C ARG A 143 -0.42 -10.33 9.97
N MET A 144 0.42 -11.02 10.74
CA MET A 144 1.76 -10.55 11.10
C MET A 144 2.61 -10.28 9.85
N SER A 145 2.51 -11.13 8.82
CA SER A 145 3.19 -10.87 7.55
C SER A 145 2.71 -9.59 6.90
N ARG A 146 1.40 -9.30 6.89
CA ARG A 146 0.82 -8.08 6.30
C ARG A 146 1.27 -6.83 7.06
N ASP A 147 1.28 -6.91 8.39
CA ASP A 147 1.71 -5.80 9.25
C ASP A 147 3.16 -5.43 8.98
N ARG A 148 4.03 -6.43 8.75
CA ARG A 148 5.42 -6.20 8.34
C ARG A 148 5.51 -5.50 6.98
N GLU A 149 4.73 -5.90 5.98
CA GLU A 149 4.74 -5.21 4.67
C GLU A 149 4.30 -3.76 4.81
N MET A 150 3.29 -3.51 5.66
CA MET A 150 2.80 -2.17 5.92
C MET A 150 3.84 -1.31 6.65
N SER A 151 4.57 -1.87 7.62
CA SER A 151 5.70 -1.19 8.27
C SER A 151 6.82 -0.88 7.28
N GLU A 152 7.17 -1.82 6.39
CA GLU A 152 8.16 -1.60 5.34
C GLU A 152 7.72 -0.48 4.37
N TYR A 153 6.45 -0.49 3.96
CA TYR A 153 5.91 0.52 3.05
C TYR A 153 5.81 1.92 3.69
N ARG A 154 5.45 2.01 4.99
CA ARG A 154 5.52 3.26 5.76
C ARG A 154 6.93 3.84 5.78
N LEU A 155 7.91 3.01 6.11
CA LEU A 155 9.31 3.44 6.17
C LEU A 155 9.83 3.83 4.77
N TRP A 156 9.47 3.07 3.74
CA TRP A 156 9.78 3.40 2.35
C TRP A 156 9.22 4.78 1.96
N TRP A 157 7.95 5.05 2.26
CA TRP A 157 7.34 6.34 1.89
C TRP A 157 7.97 7.52 2.65
N ILE A 158 8.35 7.32 3.91
CA ILE A 158 9.13 8.31 4.66
C ILE A 158 10.47 8.59 3.98
N ARG A 159 11.19 7.56 3.53
CA ARG A 159 12.45 7.74 2.79
C ARG A 159 12.23 8.47 1.46
N GLU A 160 11.18 8.13 0.73
CA GLU A 160 10.81 8.82 -0.51
C GLU A 160 10.54 10.30 -0.22
N MET A 161 9.72 10.62 0.79
CA MET A 161 9.45 12.01 1.18
C MET A 161 10.73 12.75 1.56
N ILE A 162 11.64 12.14 2.32
CA ILE A 162 12.92 12.76 2.73
C ILE A 162 13.82 13.05 1.52
N GLN A 163 13.91 12.14 0.56
CA GLN A 163 14.95 12.17 -0.48
C GLN A 163 14.49 12.68 -1.83
N THR A 164 13.19 12.61 -2.13
CA THR A 164 12.66 12.94 -3.46
C THR A 164 13.09 14.35 -3.92
N PRO A 165 13.46 14.52 -5.20
CA PRO A 165 13.64 15.84 -5.80
C PRO A 165 12.30 16.52 -6.10
N SER A 166 11.16 15.84 -5.93
CA SER A 166 9.81 16.38 -6.17
C SER A 166 8.95 16.38 -4.89
N PRO A 167 9.30 17.16 -3.86
CA PRO A 167 8.55 17.21 -2.60
C PRO A 167 7.07 17.62 -2.76
N GLN A 168 6.74 18.39 -3.78
CA GLN A 168 5.38 18.78 -4.16
C GLN A 168 4.53 17.59 -4.61
N THR A 169 5.14 16.60 -5.26
CA THR A 169 4.46 15.35 -5.61
C THR A 169 4.00 14.63 -4.35
N GLU A 170 4.90 14.43 -3.38
CA GLU A 170 4.56 13.72 -2.16
C GLU A 170 3.60 14.51 -1.26
N ARG A 171 3.65 15.86 -1.30
CA ARG A 171 2.65 16.71 -0.66
C ARG A 171 1.25 16.49 -1.27
N MET A 172 1.16 16.35 -2.59
CA MET A 172 -0.10 16.01 -3.27
C MET A 172 -0.57 14.59 -2.97
N VAL A 173 0.33 13.61 -2.97
CA VAL A 173 0.00 12.22 -2.58
C VAL A 173 -0.56 12.17 -1.16
N LEU A 174 0.08 12.87 -0.21
CA LEU A 174 -0.41 12.95 1.17
C LEU A 174 -1.76 13.68 1.28
N PHE A 175 -1.97 14.72 0.47
CA PHE A 175 -3.27 15.41 0.40
C PHE A 175 -4.37 14.46 -0.08
N TRP A 176 -4.14 13.71 -1.17
CA TRP A 176 -5.12 12.77 -1.69
C TRP A 176 -5.36 11.59 -0.76
N HIS A 177 -4.31 11.06 -0.12
CA HIS A 177 -4.45 10.02 0.91
C HIS A 177 -5.29 10.49 2.11
N ASN A 178 -5.22 11.78 2.44
CA ASN A 178 -6.05 12.39 3.48
C ASN A 178 -7.46 12.79 2.99
N HIS A 179 -7.68 12.87 1.68
CA HIS A 179 -8.95 13.26 1.08
C HIS A 179 -9.80 12.03 0.74
N PHE A 180 -9.25 11.07 0.01
CA PHE A 180 -9.87 9.79 -0.32
C PHE A 180 -9.39 8.72 0.67
N VAL A 181 -9.93 8.78 1.87
CA VAL A 181 -9.40 8.03 3.00
C VAL A 181 -9.61 6.53 2.85
N SER A 182 -8.55 5.76 3.11
CA SER A 182 -8.61 4.33 3.41
C SER A 182 -7.63 4.02 4.54
N ALA A 183 -8.06 3.24 5.53
CA ALA A 183 -7.22 2.83 6.67
C ALA A 183 -6.84 1.35 6.58
N TYR A 184 -5.54 1.04 6.67
CA TYR A 184 -5.00 -0.32 6.52
C TYR A 184 -5.66 -1.32 7.47
N SER A 185 -5.81 -0.95 8.75
CA SER A 185 -6.44 -1.78 9.77
C SER A 185 -7.91 -2.11 9.47
N SER A 186 -8.60 -1.23 8.74
CA SER A 186 -10.03 -1.33 8.43
C SER A 186 -10.32 -2.06 7.12
N ILE A 187 -9.31 -2.30 6.27
CA ILE A 187 -9.47 -3.03 5.00
C ILE A 187 -9.00 -4.49 5.08
N GLN A 188 -9.08 -5.10 6.26
CA GLN A 188 -8.72 -6.50 6.48
C GLN A 188 -7.23 -6.78 6.15
N GLN A 189 -6.36 -5.81 6.51
CA GLN A 189 -4.91 -5.87 6.35
C GLN A 189 -4.44 -6.06 4.90
N GLN A 190 -5.17 -5.50 3.92
CA GLN A 190 -4.83 -5.56 2.50
C GLN A 190 -3.72 -4.56 2.13
N SER A 191 -2.50 -4.81 2.61
CA SER A 191 -1.29 -3.99 2.41
C SER A 191 -1.07 -3.56 0.95
N ILE A 192 -1.21 -4.49 0.00
CA ILE A 192 -1.02 -4.24 -1.43
C ILE A 192 -2.05 -3.25 -2.00
N ALA A 193 -3.28 -3.25 -1.49
CA ALA A 193 -4.33 -2.33 -1.92
C ALA A 193 -3.97 -0.88 -1.52
N ILE A 194 -3.51 -0.68 -0.27
CA ILE A 194 -3.03 0.63 0.19
C ILE A 194 -1.83 1.10 -0.62
N ALA A 195 -0.86 0.22 -0.87
CA ALA A 195 0.32 0.57 -1.65
C ALA A 195 -0.03 1.00 -3.09
N ARG A 196 -0.96 0.29 -3.73
CA ARG A 196 -1.43 0.64 -5.08
C ARG A 196 -2.22 1.94 -5.10
N GLN A 197 -3.09 2.17 -4.11
CA GLN A 197 -3.82 3.43 -3.98
C GLN A 197 -2.85 4.62 -3.82
N ASN A 198 -1.81 4.49 -2.98
CA ASN A 198 -0.76 5.51 -2.86
C ASN A 198 -0.01 5.76 -4.18
N MET A 199 0.29 4.71 -4.94
CA MET A 199 0.90 4.84 -6.27
C MET A 199 -0.05 5.50 -7.28
N MET A 200 -1.34 5.19 -7.24
CA MET A 200 -2.36 5.83 -8.07
C MET A 200 -2.49 7.32 -7.77
N PHE A 201 -2.43 7.73 -6.49
CA PHE A 201 -2.39 9.15 -6.14
C PHE A 201 -1.17 9.86 -6.72
N ARG A 202 -0.03 9.17 -6.86
CA ARG A 202 1.15 9.75 -7.49
C ARG A 202 1.00 9.90 -8.99
N SER A 203 0.47 8.89 -9.68
CA SER A 203 0.31 8.94 -11.14
C SER A 203 -0.84 9.83 -11.60
N LEU A 204 -1.96 9.86 -10.86
CA LEU A 204 -3.17 10.58 -11.25
C LEU A 204 -3.40 11.88 -10.48
N GLY A 205 -2.77 12.06 -9.32
CA GLY A 205 -3.07 13.17 -8.39
C GLY A 205 -2.71 14.57 -8.88
N MET A 206 -2.04 14.70 -10.02
CA MET A 206 -1.78 15.99 -10.69
C MET A 206 -2.29 16.03 -12.13
N THR A 207 -3.21 15.11 -12.46
CA THR A 207 -3.85 15.03 -13.78
C THR A 207 -5.22 15.72 -13.74
N ASN A 208 -6.30 14.95 -13.70
CA ASN A 208 -7.67 15.44 -13.75
C ASN A 208 -8.49 14.81 -12.61
N PHE A 209 -9.27 15.64 -11.89
CA PHE A 209 -10.02 15.18 -10.72
C PHE A 209 -11.20 14.25 -11.10
N ARG A 210 -11.81 14.42 -12.28
CA ARG A 210 -12.81 13.47 -12.81
C ARG A 210 -12.21 12.09 -12.97
N THR A 211 -11.03 12.01 -13.60
CA THR A 211 -10.30 10.75 -13.79
C THR A 211 -9.91 10.12 -12.46
N LEU A 212 -9.35 10.91 -11.54
CA LEU A 212 -8.98 10.42 -10.21
C LEU A 212 -10.19 9.86 -9.46
N THR A 213 -11.31 10.59 -9.42
CA THR A 213 -12.53 10.15 -8.73
C THR A 213 -13.14 8.90 -9.35
N LYS A 214 -13.14 8.76 -10.68
CA LYS A 214 -13.58 7.53 -11.37
C LYS A 214 -12.69 6.33 -11.05
N ASN A 215 -11.40 6.53 -10.84
CA ASN A 215 -10.51 5.46 -10.42
C ASN A 215 -10.73 5.11 -8.94
N ILE A 216 -11.02 6.09 -8.08
CA ILE A 216 -11.29 5.86 -6.66
C ILE A 216 -12.52 4.98 -6.43
N ILE A 217 -13.62 5.17 -7.18
CA ILE A 217 -14.80 4.31 -7.03
C ILE A 217 -14.56 2.86 -7.51
N ARG A 218 -13.40 2.57 -8.11
CA ARG A 218 -12.95 1.23 -8.53
C ARG A 218 -11.75 0.72 -7.73
N ASP A 219 -11.19 1.57 -6.86
CA ASP A 219 -9.96 1.27 -6.14
C ASP A 219 -10.23 0.18 -5.09
N PRO A 220 -9.40 -0.89 -5.04
CA PRO A 220 -9.63 -1.99 -4.11
C PRO A 220 -9.61 -1.61 -2.63
N ALA A 221 -8.79 -0.63 -2.23
CA ALA A 221 -8.78 -0.18 -0.85
C ALA A 221 -10.08 0.57 -0.52
N MET A 222 -10.53 1.46 -1.41
CA MET A 222 -11.77 2.22 -1.25
C MET A 222 -13.02 1.32 -1.24
N LEU A 223 -13.12 0.38 -2.18
CA LEU A 223 -14.26 -0.54 -2.28
C LEU A 223 -14.43 -1.41 -1.03
N ASN A 224 -13.32 -1.79 -0.39
CA ASN A 224 -13.34 -2.55 0.86
C ASN A 224 -13.59 -1.64 2.07
N TYR A 225 -12.93 -0.47 2.13
CA TYR A 225 -13.03 0.45 3.26
C TYR A 225 -14.46 0.94 3.49
N LEU A 226 -15.20 1.19 2.41
CA LEU A 226 -16.60 1.63 2.46
C LEU A 226 -17.60 0.50 2.17
N ASP A 227 -17.18 -0.77 2.30
CA ASP A 227 -18.00 -1.99 2.15
C ASP A 227 -18.79 -2.07 0.82
N ASN A 228 -18.32 -1.39 -0.23
CA ASN A 228 -18.97 -1.42 -1.54
C ASN A 228 -18.72 -2.75 -2.27
N ASP A 229 -17.68 -3.51 -1.91
CA ASP A 229 -17.46 -4.88 -2.41
C ASP A 229 -18.62 -5.84 -2.07
N ARG A 230 -19.50 -5.44 -1.15
CA ARG A 230 -20.75 -6.11 -0.75
C ARG A 230 -22.02 -5.41 -1.23
N ASN A 231 -21.92 -4.34 -2.00
CA ASN A 231 -23.07 -3.59 -2.53
C ASN A 231 -23.77 -4.39 -3.63
N GLU A 232 -25.01 -4.82 -3.40
CA GLU A 232 -25.81 -5.61 -4.33
C GLU A 232 -27.22 -5.03 -4.49
N LYS A 233 -27.82 -5.22 -5.67
CA LYS A 233 -29.09 -4.60 -6.07
C LYS A 233 -30.25 -4.90 -5.11
N GLU A 234 -30.25 -6.06 -4.45
CA GLU A 234 -31.27 -6.44 -3.47
C GLU A 234 -31.11 -5.69 -2.14
N LYS A 235 -29.89 -5.24 -1.82
CA LYS A 235 -29.57 -4.49 -0.60
C LYS A 235 -28.47 -3.46 -0.89
N PRO A 236 -28.81 -2.33 -1.55
CA PRO A 236 -27.83 -1.30 -1.87
C PRO A 236 -27.14 -0.77 -0.61
N ASN A 237 -25.81 -0.70 -0.63
CA ASN A 237 -25.00 -0.13 0.45
C ASN A 237 -24.73 1.35 0.16
N GLU A 238 -25.23 2.23 1.04
CA GLU A 238 -25.17 3.68 0.87
C GLU A 238 -23.81 4.30 1.17
N ASN A 239 -22.93 3.61 1.90
CA ASN A 239 -21.69 4.18 2.44
C ASN A 239 -20.84 4.88 1.37
N LEU A 240 -20.37 4.16 0.34
CA LEU A 240 -19.54 4.77 -0.71
C LEU A 240 -20.28 5.89 -1.46
N GLY A 241 -21.57 5.75 -1.73
CA GLY A 241 -22.36 6.78 -2.39
C GLY A 241 -22.46 8.07 -1.58
N ARG A 242 -22.71 7.94 -0.26
CA ARG A 242 -22.79 9.05 0.69
C ARG A 242 -21.43 9.73 0.84
N GLU A 243 -20.38 8.99 1.15
CA GLU A 243 -19.04 9.55 1.37
C GLU A 243 -18.48 10.21 0.10
N LEU A 244 -18.76 9.64 -1.07
CA LEU A 244 -18.40 10.25 -2.35
C LEU A 244 -18.99 11.64 -2.48
N MET A 245 -20.26 11.83 -2.14
CA MET A 245 -20.93 13.13 -2.21
C MET A 245 -20.52 14.05 -1.05
N GLU A 246 -20.52 13.55 0.18
CA GLU A 246 -20.30 14.36 1.38
C GLU A 246 -18.85 14.76 1.59
N LEU A 247 -17.93 13.80 1.62
CA LEU A 247 -16.56 14.04 2.05
C LEU A 247 -15.61 14.21 0.87
N PHE A 248 -15.93 13.63 -0.28
CA PHE A 248 -15.01 13.60 -1.41
C PHE A 248 -15.35 14.58 -2.53
N THR A 249 -16.59 15.05 -2.67
CA THR A 249 -16.95 15.90 -3.82
C THR A 249 -17.77 17.14 -3.48
N LEU A 250 -19.01 17.02 -3.01
CA LEU A 250 -19.95 18.13 -2.90
C LEU A 250 -19.85 18.87 -1.55
N GLY A 251 -19.55 18.14 -0.48
CA GLY A 251 -19.73 18.66 0.87
C GLY A 251 -21.13 18.37 1.38
N GLU A 252 -21.26 18.28 2.70
CA GLU A 252 -22.52 18.12 3.41
C GLU A 252 -23.54 19.21 3.02
N GLY A 253 -24.82 18.83 2.95
CA GLY A 253 -25.93 19.75 2.64
C GLY A 253 -26.19 20.02 1.15
N ASN A 254 -25.43 19.40 0.23
CA ASN A 254 -25.56 19.62 -1.22
C ASN A 254 -26.26 18.47 -1.98
N TYR A 255 -26.88 17.55 -1.25
CA TYR A 255 -27.57 16.38 -1.78
C TYR A 255 -28.65 15.93 -0.78
N ASP A 256 -29.63 15.15 -1.23
CA ASP A 256 -30.68 14.60 -0.38
C ASP A 256 -30.52 13.08 -0.17
N GLU A 257 -31.24 12.55 0.83
CA GLU A 257 -31.21 11.12 1.17
C GLU A 257 -31.67 10.22 0.01
N LYS A 258 -32.57 10.71 -0.83
CA LYS A 258 -33.01 9.99 -2.02
C LYS A 258 -31.87 9.83 -3.02
N THR A 259 -31.09 10.87 -3.25
CA THR A 259 -29.91 10.85 -4.13
C THR A 259 -28.84 9.90 -3.58
N VAL A 260 -28.68 9.78 -2.26
CA VAL A 260 -27.77 8.78 -1.65
C VAL A 260 -28.17 7.36 -2.05
N LYS A 261 -29.46 7.03 -1.94
CA LYS A 261 -29.98 5.70 -2.32
C LYS A 261 -29.77 5.43 -3.81
N GLU A 262 -30.01 6.42 -4.65
CA GLU A 262 -29.82 6.31 -6.10
C GLU A 262 -28.33 6.18 -6.48
N ALA A 263 -27.43 6.86 -5.76
CA ALA A 263 -25.99 6.71 -5.89
C ALA A 263 -25.52 5.32 -5.46
N ALA A 264 -26.06 4.80 -4.35
CA ALA A 264 -25.81 3.44 -3.88
C ALA A 264 -26.19 2.41 -4.95
N ARG A 265 -27.37 2.57 -5.57
CA ARG A 265 -27.84 1.74 -6.69
C ARG A 265 -26.89 1.80 -7.89
N ALA A 266 -26.35 2.98 -8.24
CA ALA A 266 -25.40 3.14 -9.35
C ALA A 266 -24.05 2.41 -9.13
N LEU A 267 -23.66 2.18 -7.88
CA LEU A 267 -22.42 1.52 -7.47
C LEU A 267 -22.58 0.01 -7.18
N THR A 268 -23.79 -0.54 -7.31
CA THR A 268 -24.07 -1.96 -7.09
C THR A 268 -23.25 -2.86 -8.03
N GLY A 269 -22.75 -3.96 -7.48
CA GLY A 269 -21.94 -4.94 -8.20
C GLY A 269 -20.47 -4.58 -8.40
N TYR A 270 -20.03 -3.36 -8.05
CA TYR A 270 -18.61 -2.99 -8.07
C TYR A 270 -17.88 -3.74 -6.97
N SER A 271 -16.89 -4.56 -7.33
CA SER A 271 -16.20 -5.45 -6.40
C SER A 271 -14.74 -5.63 -6.80
N VAL A 272 -14.02 -6.46 -6.06
CA VAL A 272 -12.60 -6.76 -6.27
C VAL A 272 -12.42 -8.26 -6.46
N ASN A 273 -11.66 -8.65 -7.48
CA ASN A 273 -11.19 -10.02 -7.64
C ASN A 273 -9.86 -10.20 -6.91
N LEU A 274 -9.94 -10.68 -5.67
CA LEU A 274 -8.76 -10.94 -4.81
C LEU A 274 -7.82 -12.04 -5.35
N LEU A 275 -8.28 -12.87 -6.29
CA LEU A 275 -7.45 -13.90 -6.93
C LEU A 275 -6.73 -13.34 -8.17
N LYS A 276 -7.42 -12.54 -8.99
CA LYS A 276 -6.87 -11.85 -10.17
C LYS A 276 -6.24 -10.52 -9.76
N ASP A 277 -5.21 -10.59 -8.94
CA ASP A 277 -4.38 -9.43 -8.65
C ASP A 277 -5.11 -8.19 -8.16
N PHE A 278 -6.11 -8.35 -7.28
CA PHE A 278 -6.92 -7.23 -6.78
C PHE A 278 -7.54 -6.38 -7.89
N SER A 279 -7.79 -6.97 -9.06
CA SER A 279 -8.44 -6.25 -10.16
C SER A 279 -9.87 -5.87 -9.80
N PHE A 280 -10.29 -4.71 -10.28
CA PHE A 280 -11.70 -4.32 -10.27
C PHE A 280 -12.54 -5.35 -11.04
N GLU A 281 -13.69 -5.71 -10.49
CA GLU A 281 -14.66 -6.60 -11.13
C GLU A 281 -16.08 -6.02 -10.99
N LEU A 282 -16.79 -5.87 -12.11
CA LEU A 282 -18.22 -5.61 -12.11
C LEU A 282 -19.02 -6.94 -12.09
N ARG A 283 -19.62 -7.26 -10.95
CA ARG A 283 -20.50 -8.41 -10.76
C ARG A 283 -21.91 -8.11 -11.29
N LYS A 284 -22.10 -8.28 -12.60
CA LYS A 284 -23.36 -7.98 -13.31
C LYS A 284 -24.64 -8.56 -12.66
N TRP A 285 -24.56 -9.73 -12.03
CA TRP A 285 -25.73 -10.35 -11.38
C TRP A 285 -26.20 -9.61 -10.11
N ARG A 286 -25.28 -8.88 -9.45
CA ARG A 286 -25.52 -7.99 -8.32
C ARG A 286 -25.80 -6.54 -8.72
N GLN A 287 -25.62 -6.21 -10.00
CA GLN A 287 -25.79 -4.85 -10.48
C GLN A 287 -27.27 -4.52 -10.65
N ASP A 288 -27.66 -3.35 -10.18
CA ASP A 288 -28.94 -2.72 -10.47
C ASP A 288 -28.86 -1.99 -11.81
N VAL A 289 -29.52 -2.55 -12.81
CA VAL A 289 -29.64 -2.00 -14.18
C VAL A 289 -30.92 -1.20 -14.38
N GLY A 290 -31.67 -0.94 -13.31
CA GLY A 290 -32.87 -0.11 -13.33
C GLY A 290 -32.55 1.37 -13.53
N ILE A 291 -33.60 2.12 -13.89
CA ILE A 291 -33.56 3.59 -14.02
C ILE A 291 -33.30 4.21 -12.65
N LYS A 292 -32.44 5.24 -12.64
CA LYS A 292 -32.02 5.98 -11.45
C LYS A 292 -32.27 7.47 -11.64
N ASN A 293 -32.56 8.17 -10.55
CA ASN A 293 -32.75 9.63 -10.54
C ASN A 293 -31.65 10.30 -9.69
N LEU A 294 -30.71 10.97 -10.34
CA LEU A 294 -29.57 11.63 -9.69
C LEU A 294 -29.59 13.11 -10.05
N PHE A 295 -29.76 13.98 -9.06
CA PHE A 295 -29.79 15.45 -9.26
C PHE A 295 -30.77 15.90 -10.35
N GLY A 296 -31.97 15.31 -10.38
CA GLY A 296 -33.01 15.60 -11.37
C GLY A 296 -32.82 14.93 -12.73
N ARG A 297 -31.69 14.26 -12.98
CA ARG A 297 -31.46 13.48 -14.20
C ARG A 297 -31.95 12.07 -14.03
N THR A 298 -32.67 11.55 -15.02
CA THR A 298 -33.20 10.19 -15.02
C THR A 298 -32.55 9.34 -16.10
N GLY A 299 -32.07 8.15 -15.76
CA GLY A 299 -31.42 7.26 -16.72
C GLY A 299 -30.88 5.98 -16.09
N ASN A 300 -30.44 5.02 -16.92
CA ASN A 300 -29.74 3.83 -16.44
C ASN A 300 -28.27 4.15 -16.14
N PHE A 301 -28.04 4.86 -15.05
CA PHE A 301 -26.71 5.33 -14.66
C PHE A 301 -25.91 4.23 -13.94
N ASN A 302 -24.61 4.19 -14.24
CA ASN A 302 -23.60 3.40 -13.53
C ASN A 302 -22.68 4.32 -12.69
N GLY A 303 -21.68 3.75 -12.02
CA GLY A 303 -20.72 4.51 -11.21
C GLY A 303 -19.96 5.62 -11.95
N ASP A 304 -19.61 5.45 -13.24
CA ASP A 304 -18.99 6.54 -14.01
C ASP A 304 -19.95 7.69 -14.27
N ASN A 305 -21.19 7.36 -14.63
CA ASN A 305 -22.22 8.38 -14.84
C ASN A 305 -22.53 9.11 -13.53
N LEU A 306 -22.54 8.40 -12.39
CA LEU A 306 -22.67 9.02 -11.07
C LEU A 306 -21.58 10.07 -10.84
N VAL A 307 -20.31 9.73 -11.07
CA VAL A 307 -19.21 10.69 -10.95
C VAL A 307 -19.42 11.87 -11.90
N ASP A 308 -19.78 11.61 -13.16
CA ASP A 308 -19.98 12.69 -14.12
C ASP A 308 -21.10 13.66 -13.70
N ILE A 309 -22.22 13.14 -13.22
CA ILE A 309 -23.37 13.94 -12.74
C ILE A 309 -23.03 14.72 -11.46
N ILE A 310 -22.25 14.13 -10.55
CA ILE A 310 -21.76 14.82 -9.36
C ILE A 310 -20.88 16.01 -9.76
N LEU A 311 -19.94 15.81 -10.68
CA LEU A 311 -19.04 16.88 -11.13
C LEU A 311 -19.76 17.95 -11.94
N GLU A 312 -20.98 17.72 -12.41
CA GLU A 312 -21.83 18.77 -12.98
C GLU A 312 -22.47 19.66 -11.92
N GLN A 313 -22.36 19.36 -10.63
CA GLN A 313 -22.85 20.26 -9.58
C GLN A 313 -21.80 21.34 -9.28
N PRO A 314 -22.16 22.64 -9.25
CA PRO A 314 -21.22 23.73 -8.96
C PRO A 314 -20.50 23.55 -7.62
N ALA A 315 -21.19 22.99 -6.62
CA ALA A 315 -20.66 22.75 -5.28
C ALA A 315 -19.35 21.93 -5.28
N THR A 316 -19.15 21.01 -6.24
CA THR A 316 -17.94 20.18 -6.27
C THR A 316 -16.67 21.01 -6.47
N ALA A 317 -16.69 21.96 -7.40
CA ALA A 317 -15.50 22.77 -7.68
C ALA A 317 -15.16 23.67 -6.49
N GLU A 318 -16.17 24.21 -5.83
CA GLU A 318 -16.00 25.08 -4.67
C GLU A 318 -15.50 24.28 -3.44
N PHE A 319 -16.04 23.09 -3.20
CA PHE A 319 -15.62 22.20 -2.12
C PHE A 319 -14.15 21.80 -2.23
N ILE A 320 -13.72 21.35 -3.41
CA ILE A 320 -12.31 20.96 -3.63
C ILE A 320 -11.40 22.19 -3.55
N THR A 321 -11.81 23.32 -4.11
CA THR A 321 -11.05 24.57 -4.00
C THR A 321 -10.86 25.00 -2.55
N ARG A 322 -11.90 24.91 -1.70
CA ARG A 322 -11.79 25.17 -0.27
C ARG A 322 -10.79 24.24 0.42
N LYS A 323 -10.77 22.96 0.08
CA LYS A 323 -9.78 22.01 0.63
C LYS A 323 -8.35 22.36 0.21
N PHE A 324 -8.13 22.74 -1.04
CA PHE A 324 -6.83 23.22 -1.52
C PHE A 324 -6.43 24.53 -0.81
N TRP A 325 -7.34 25.50 -0.72
CA TRP A 325 -7.11 26.75 -0.01
C TRP A 325 -6.65 26.51 1.42
N ARG A 326 -7.39 25.66 2.16
CA ARG A 326 -7.05 25.31 3.54
C ARG A 326 -5.68 24.66 3.66
N LYS A 327 -5.30 23.82 2.69
CA LYS A 327 -4.02 23.09 2.72
C LYS A 327 -2.81 23.96 2.34
N PHE A 328 -2.98 24.86 1.38
CA PHE A 328 -1.88 25.57 0.72
C PHE A 328 -1.79 27.05 1.12
N VAL A 329 -2.92 27.72 1.33
CA VAL A 329 -2.99 29.17 1.58
C VAL A 329 -3.12 29.48 3.07
N SER A 330 -4.19 29.04 3.72
CA SER A 330 -4.44 29.37 5.13
C SER A 330 -5.54 28.52 5.75
N GLU A 331 -5.39 28.15 7.04
CA GLU A 331 -6.45 27.51 7.81
C GLU A 331 -7.42 28.52 8.46
N THR A 332 -6.99 29.77 8.64
CA THR A 332 -7.73 30.80 9.39
C THR A 332 -8.25 31.92 8.50
N PHE A 333 -7.59 32.20 7.38
CA PHE A 333 -7.96 33.26 6.46
C PHE A 333 -8.66 32.67 5.23
N SER A 334 -9.84 33.20 4.87
CA SER A 334 -10.54 32.81 3.65
C SER A 334 -11.17 34.03 2.96
N LYS A 335 -11.00 34.12 1.64
CA LYS A 335 -11.68 35.11 0.80
C LYS A 335 -12.62 34.38 -0.16
N LYS A 336 -13.92 34.44 0.12
CA LYS A 336 -14.94 33.74 -0.67
C LYS A 336 -14.86 34.09 -2.17
N ALA A 337 -14.64 35.35 -2.52
CA ALA A 337 -14.51 35.78 -3.90
C ALA A 337 -13.33 35.12 -4.65
N GLU A 338 -12.15 35.01 -4.02
CA GLU A 338 -10.99 34.33 -4.64
C GLU A 338 -11.23 32.82 -4.75
N ILE A 339 -11.81 32.20 -3.73
CA ILE A 339 -12.18 30.78 -3.75
C ILE A 339 -13.18 30.49 -4.87
N SER A 340 -14.23 31.30 -5.02
CA SER A 340 -15.22 31.17 -6.10
C SER A 340 -14.56 31.30 -7.48
N ALA A 341 -13.74 32.34 -7.68
CA ALA A 341 -13.06 32.54 -8.96
C ALA A 341 -12.10 31.41 -9.33
N ILE A 342 -11.44 30.78 -8.35
CA ILE A 342 -10.62 29.59 -8.56
C ILE A 342 -11.50 28.38 -8.90
N ALA A 343 -12.60 28.19 -8.18
CA ALA A 343 -13.54 27.10 -8.42
C ALA A 343 -14.13 27.17 -9.84
N ASP A 344 -14.49 28.36 -10.31
CA ASP A 344 -15.00 28.57 -11.68
C ASP A 344 -13.96 28.19 -12.72
N LYS A 345 -12.69 28.59 -12.53
CA LYS A 345 -11.58 28.20 -13.41
C LYS A 345 -11.33 26.70 -13.40
N PHE A 346 -11.36 26.09 -12.22
CA PHE A 346 -11.16 24.65 -12.07
C PHE A 346 -12.27 23.85 -12.75
N ARG A 347 -13.51 24.30 -12.64
CA ARG A 347 -14.66 23.69 -13.32
C ARG A 347 -14.59 23.88 -14.83
N ALA A 348 -14.26 25.09 -15.29
CA ALA A 348 -14.15 25.42 -16.71
C ALA A 348 -13.01 24.68 -17.41
N SER A 349 -11.95 24.29 -16.69
CA SER A 349 -10.88 23.45 -17.21
C SER A 349 -11.21 21.94 -17.24
N ASP A 350 -12.49 21.59 -17.09
CA ASP A 350 -12.97 20.21 -16.87
C ASP A 350 -12.22 19.52 -15.73
N TYR A 351 -12.05 20.23 -14.61
CA TYR A 351 -11.42 19.69 -13.41
C TYR A 351 -9.94 19.29 -13.59
N ASP A 352 -9.18 20.03 -14.40
CA ASP A 352 -7.72 19.90 -14.50
C ASP A 352 -7.03 20.38 -13.20
N LEU A 353 -6.28 19.46 -12.57
CA LEU A 353 -5.65 19.71 -11.27
C LEU A 353 -4.45 20.65 -11.36
N LYS A 354 -3.77 20.71 -12.51
CA LYS A 354 -2.69 21.69 -12.75
C LYS A 354 -3.22 23.11 -12.71
N THR A 355 -4.36 23.35 -13.35
CA THR A 355 -5.08 24.63 -13.34
C THR A 355 -5.47 25.03 -11.92
N LEU A 356 -6.08 24.14 -11.14
CA LEU A 356 -6.44 24.41 -9.74
C LEU A 356 -5.20 24.76 -8.90
N TYR A 357 -4.16 23.95 -8.98
CA TYR A 357 -2.93 24.15 -8.21
C TYR A 357 -2.27 25.49 -8.52
N ARG A 358 -2.14 25.86 -9.81
CA ARG A 358 -1.59 27.17 -10.21
C ARG A 358 -2.47 28.32 -9.75
N ALA A 359 -3.79 28.19 -9.89
CA ALA A 359 -4.74 29.23 -9.51
C ALA A 359 -4.65 29.58 -8.02
N ILE A 360 -4.37 28.59 -7.15
CA ILE A 360 -4.15 28.78 -5.72
C ILE A 360 -2.93 29.69 -5.45
N PHE A 361 -1.78 29.40 -6.04
CA PHE A 361 -0.53 30.13 -5.78
C PHE A 361 -0.41 31.48 -6.50
N THR A 362 -1.23 31.72 -7.51
CA THR A 362 -1.25 32.98 -8.27
C THR A 362 -2.16 34.05 -7.64
N THR A 363 -2.89 33.70 -6.58
CA THR A 363 -3.72 34.68 -5.86
C THR A 363 -2.89 35.73 -5.12
N PRO A 364 -3.38 36.99 -5.02
CA PRO A 364 -2.76 37.98 -4.14
C PRO A 364 -2.69 37.51 -2.68
N SER A 365 -3.72 36.82 -2.19
CA SER A 365 -3.77 36.33 -0.80
C SER A 365 -2.67 35.35 -0.45
N PHE A 366 -2.22 34.50 -1.39
CA PHE A 366 -1.10 33.58 -1.14
C PHE A 366 0.22 34.31 -0.83
N TRP A 367 0.38 35.53 -1.32
CA TRP A 367 1.59 36.32 -1.12
C TRP A 367 1.43 37.40 -0.03
N ASP A 368 0.28 37.46 0.63
CA ASP A 368 0.02 38.42 1.70
C ASP A 368 0.83 38.06 2.95
N PRO A 369 1.58 39.00 3.55
CA PRO A 369 2.34 38.74 4.78
C PRO A 369 1.49 38.19 5.93
N ARG A 370 0.20 38.53 5.99
CA ARG A 370 -0.72 38.09 7.05
C ARG A 370 -1.02 36.59 7.02
N ILE A 371 -0.80 35.90 5.89
CA ILE A 371 -1.03 34.45 5.82
C ILE A 371 0.17 33.63 6.29
N ARG A 372 1.31 34.28 6.59
CA ARG A 372 2.49 33.62 7.14
C ARG A 372 2.19 33.13 8.56
N GLY A 373 2.50 31.87 8.83
CA GLY A 373 2.21 31.25 10.13
C GLY A 373 0.73 30.92 10.37
N THR A 374 -0.12 30.92 9.34
CA THR A 374 -1.55 30.59 9.48
C THR A 374 -1.89 29.12 9.24
N ILE A 375 -0.89 28.26 9.06
CA ILE A 375 -1.07 26.81 9.00
C ILE A 375 -0.23 26.16 10.09
N VAL A 376 -0.86 25.32 10.89
CA VAL A 376 -0.15 24.46 11.85
C VAL A 376 0.54 23.33 11.09
N LYS A 377 1.86 23.18 11.25
CA LYS A 377 2.62 22.07 10.62
C LYS A 377 2.07 20.73 11.13
N SER A 378 1.64 19.87 10.20
CA SER A 378 1.33 18.48 10.55
C SER A 378 2.59 17.76 11.04
N PRO A 379 2.47 16.61 11.71
CA PRO A 379 3.64 15.83 12.13
C PRO A 379 4.61 15.51 10.99
N VAL A 380 4.12 15.20 9.79
CA VAL A 380 4.96 15.04 8.58
C VAL A 380 5.71 16.34 8.26
N ASP A 381 5.04 17.48 8.21
CA ASP A 381 5.68 18.77 7.91
C ASP A 381 6.69 19.16 9.00
N MET A 382 6.42 18.81 10.26
CA MET A 382 7.31 19.11 11.37
C MET A 382 8.53 18.19 11.39
N ILE A 383 8.37 16.87 11.26
CA ILE A 383 9.52 15.94 11.35
C ILE A 383 10.25 15.85 10.01
N ILE A 384 9.56 15.46 8.94
CA ILE A 384 10.16 15.23 7.63
C ILE A 384 10.55 16.55 6.98
N GLY A 385 9.70 17.59 7.11
CA GLY A 385 10.05 18.93 6.64
C GLY A 385 11.31 19.46 7.30
N THR A 386 11.50 19.25 8.62
CA THR A 386 12.75 19.65 9.29
C THR A 386 13.96 18.88 8.79
N VAL A 387 13.87 17.55 8.63
CA VAL A 387 14.95 16.73 8.04
C VAL A 387 15.35 17.26 6.68
N ARG A 388 14.37 17.60 5.82
CA ARG A 388 14.63 18.15 4.49
C ARG A 388 15.19 19.56 4.52
N SER A 389 14.58 20.49 5.26
CA SER A 389 15.00 21.89 5.32
C SER A 389 16.39 22.05 5.94
N THR A 390 16.72 21.21 6.92
CA THR A 390 18.04 21.24 7.58
C THR A 390 19.06 20.33 6.91
N GLY A 391 18.66 19.38 6.07
CA GLY A 391 19.56 18.34 5.58
C GLY A 391 20.06 17.38 6.67
N PHE A 392 19.66 17.56 7.94
CA PHE A 392 20.10 16.75 9.06
C PHE A 392 19.27 15.47 9.14
N LEU A 393 19.96 14.33 9.13
CA LEU A 393 19.32 13.03 9.31
C LEU A 393 19.62 12.49 10.72
N PRO A 394 18.60 12.36 11.59
CA PRO A 394 18.76 11.73 12.90
C PRO A 394 19.26 10.29 12.79
N ALA A 395 20.11 9.86 13.73
CA ALA A 395 20.57 8.46 13.80
C ALA A 395 19.43 7.44 13.94
N ASP A 396 18.33 7.85 14.56
CA ASP A 396 17.14 7.03 14.76
C ASP A 396 16.06 7.25 13.68
N TRP A 397 16.41 7.70 12.46
CA TRP A 397 15.44 8.00 11.40
C TRP A 397 14.47 6.84 11.07
N THR A 398 14.87 5.59 11.31
CA THR A 398 14.02 4.40 11.16
C THR A 398 12.82 4.38 12.13
N SER A 399 12.88 5.16 13.22
CA SER A 399 11.79 5.35 14.19
C SER A 399 10.80 6.47 13.83
N ILE A 400 11.04 7.22 12.74
CA ILE A 400 10.13 8.29 12.28
C ILE A 400 8.67 7.80 12.12
N PRO A 401 8.35 6.60 11.58
CA PRO A 401 6.97 6.12 11.53
C PRO A 401 6.27 6.15 12.90
N SER A 402 6.93 5.66 13.94
CA SER A 402 6.40 5.64 15.31
C SER A 402 6.33 7.05 15.91
N LYS A 403 7.27 7.95 15.57
CA LYS A 403 7.20 9.38 15.98
C LYS A 403 5.99 10.08 15.37
N LEU A 404 5.69 9.83 14.09
CA LEU A 404 4.52 10.40 13.41
C LEU A 404 3.21 9.88 14.03
N GLU A 405 3.14 8.59 14.36
CA GLU A 405 2.00 7.99 15.07
C GLU A 405 1.75 8.67 16.42
N LYS A 406 2.79 8.86 17.25
CA LYS A 406 2.70 9.54 18.55
C LYS A 406 2.18 10.97 18.45
N LEU A 407 2.58 11.67 17.39
CA LEU A 407 2.15 13.03 17.11
C LEU A 407 0.76 13.09 16.44
N GLY A 408 0.09 11.94 16.27
CA GLY A 408 -1.28 11.83 15.78
C GLY A 408 -1.43 11.61 14.27
N GLN A 409 -0.35 11.39 13.52
CA GLN A 409 -0.36 11.18 12.06
C GLN A 409 0.27 9.84 11.68
N HIS A 410 -0.37 8.74 12.08
CA HIS A 410 0.05 7.39 11.68
C HIS A 410 -0.24 7.14 10.20
N LEU A 411 0.79 7.20 9.34
CA LEU A 411 0.61 7.06 7.89
C LEU A 411 -0.15 5.77 7.54
N PHE A 412 -1.13 5.90 6.64
CA PHE A 412 -2.06 4.83 6.23
C PHE A 412 -3.08 4.36 7.30
N GLU A 413 -3.18 5.09 8.42
CA GLU A 413 -4.22 4.90 9.44
C GLU A 413 -4.87 6.25 9.82
N PRO A 414 -5.57 6.91 8.89
CA PRO A 414 -6.41 8.04 9.26
C PRO A 414 -7.46 7.60 10.31
N PRO A 415 -7.78 8.45 11.30
CA PRO A 415 -8.61 8.06 12.44
C PRO A 415 -10.08 7.77 12.07
N ASN A 416 -10.56 8.35 10.97
CA ASN A 416 -11.89 8.12 10.41
C ASN A 416 -11.92 8.56 8.93
N VAL A 417 -13.07 8.37 8.28
CA VAL A 417 -13.28 8.67 6.84
C VAL A 417 -13.07 10.15 6.46
N ALA A 418 -13.15 11.08 7.41
CA ALA A 418 -12.84 12.50 7.18
C ALA A 418 -11.34 12.83 7.17
N GLY A 419 -10.48 11.84 7.51
CA GLY A 419 -9.04 11.95 7.49
C GLY A 419 -8.44 12.52 8.78
N TRP A 420 -7.21 13.02 8.70
CA TRP A 420 -6.60 13.81 9.76
C TRP A 420 -7.15 15.24 9.75
N PRO A 421 -7.74 15.72 10.86
CA PRO A 421 -8.52 16.96 10.90
C PRO A 421 -7.70 18.26 10.71
N GLY A 422 -6.37 18.23 10.87
CA GLY A 422 -5.52 19.41 10.66
C GLY A 422 -5.52 20.42 11.82
N GLY A 423 -4.87 21.57 11.62
CA GLY A 423 -4.92 22.73 12.49
C GLY A 423 -4.71 22.49 13.98
N SER A 424 -5.62 23.02 14.80
CA SER A 424 -5.56 23.02 16.27
C SER A 424 -5.49 21.62 16.88
N ARG A 425 -5.94 20.58 16.17
CA ARG A 425 -5.84 19.19 16.63
C ARG A 425 -4.39 18.68 16.71
N TRP A 426 -3.45 19.34 16.05
CA TRP A 426 -2.02 19.04 16.19
C TRP A 426 -1.37 19.67 17.43
N ILE A 427 -2.00 20.68 18.04
CA ILE A 427 -1.42 21.52 19.09
C ILE A 427 -2.29 21.53 20.36
N THR A 428 -2.84 20.37 20.72
CA THR A 428 -3.43 20.16 22.05
C THR A 428 -2.36 20.35 23.14
N PRO A 429 -2.71 20.57 24.43
CA PRO A 429 -1.72 20.70 25.50
C PRO A 429 -0.71 19.55 25.54
N SER A 430 -1.16 18.30 25.43
CA SER A 430 -0.29 17.13 25.32
C SER A 430 0.50 17.08 24.01
N GLY A 431 -0.14 17.44 22.89
CA GLY A 431 0.51 17.51 21.58
C GLY A 431 1.66 18.50 21.54
N LEU A 432 1.52 19.68 22.14
CA LEU A 432 2.58 20.68 22.22
C LEU A 432 3.81 20.19 23.00
N LEU A 433 3.61 19.47 24.11
CA LEU A 433 4.70 18.85 24.87
C LEU A 433 5.42 17.81 24.01
N SER A 434 4.69 16.87 23.40
CA SER A 434 5.30 15.84 22.54
C SER A 434 6.04 16.43 21.33
N ARG A 435 5.52 17.54 20.76
CA ARG A 435 6.17 18.25 19.65
C ARG A 435 7.44 18.95 20.10
N ARG A 436 7.41 19.65 21.24
CA ARG A 436 8.59 20.27 21.84
C ARG A 436 9.65 19.22 22.14
N ASP A 437 9.29 18.10 22.74
CA ASP A 437 10.23 17.02 23.04
C ASP A 437 10.86 16.43 21.78
N ALA A 438 10.06 16.24 20.72
CA ALA A 438 10.55 15.76 19.44
C ALA A 438 11.57 16.73 18.81
N MET A 439 11.35 18.05 18.90
CA MET A 439 12.24 19.07 18.36
C MET A 439 13.48 19.31 19.22
N MET A 440 13.33 19.29 20.56
CA MET A 440 14.45 19.44 21.50
C MET A 440 15.48 18.32 21.32
N ARG A 441 15.01 17.09 21.08
CA ARG A 441 15.88 15.94 20.86
C ARG A 441 16.39 15.81 19.43
N PHE A 442 15.89 16.60 18.48
CA PHE A 442 16.16 16.44 17.05
C PHE A 442 17.65 16.47 16.73
N PHE A 443 18.41 17.45 17.24
CA PHE A 443 19.87 17.53 17.04
C PHE A 443 20.69 16.76 18.09
N ASN A 444 20.07 16.27 19.17
CA ASN A 444 20.77 15.56 20.25
C ASN A 444 21.00 14.08 19.91
N THR A 445 20.26 13.52 18.96
CA THR A 445 20.56 12.21 18.37
C THR A 445 21.75 12.36 17.41
N GLN A 446 22.97 12.42 17.94
CA GLN A 446 24.17 12.67 17.13
C GLN A 446 24.29 11.68 15.96
N GLY A 447 24.47 12.24 14.76
CA GLY A 447 24.44 11.52 13.48
C GLY A 447 25.66 10.64 13.20
N ASP A 448 26.60 10.48 14.14
CA ASP A 448 27.79 9.65 13.96
C ASP A 448 27.43 8.20 13.63
N GLY A 449 26.34 7.68 14.21
CA GLY A 449 25.79 6.38 13.84
C GLY A 449 25.33 6.29 12.38
N VAL A 450 24.78 7.37 11.81
CA VAL A 450 24.42 7.44 10.37
C VAL A 450 25.67 7.42 9.51
N ARG A 451 26.70 8.19 9.89
CA ARG A 451 27.97 8.24 9.15
C ARG A 451 28.64 6.87 9.11
N SER A 452 28.66 6.15 10.24
CA SER A 452 29.11 4.77 10.30
C SER A 452 28.26 3.83 9.44
N MET A 453 26.93 3.95 9.47
CA MET A 453 26.03 3.16 8.60
C MET A 453 26.26 3.45 7.11
N MET A 454 26.50 4.71 6.73
CA MET A 454 26.76 5.12 5.35
C MET A 454 28.11 4.58 4.86
N GLN A 455 29.16 4.63 5.69
CA GLN A 455 30.47 4.05 5.39
C GLN A 455 30.40 2.51 5.27
N MET A 456 29.62 1.85 6.13
CA MET A 456 29.40 0.40 6.06
C MET A 456 28.56 -0.01 4.84
N SER A 457 27.69 0.86 4.34
CA SER A 457 26.84 0.59 3.16
C SER A 457 27.55 0.68 1.81
N GLY A 458 28.82 1.14 1.80
CA GLY A 458 29.70 1.11 0.62
C GLY A 458 30.37 -0.26 0.41
N SER A 459 30.47 -1.06 1.48
CA SER A 459 30.96 -2.43 1.44
C SER A 459 29.75 -3.35 1.24
N GLY A 460 29.64 -3.97 0.07
CA GLY A 460 28.55 -4.89 -0.23
C GLY A 460 28.39 -5.94 0.89
N VAL A 461 27.30 -5.85 1.66
CA VAL A 461 26.91 -6.86 2.67
C VAL A 461 26.28 -8.09 1.98
N MET A 462 26.76 -8.40 0.77
CA MET A 462 26.54 -9.65 0.06
C MET A 462 27.89 -10.35 0.00
N GLY A 463 28.19 -11.17 1.03
CA GLY A 463 29.36 -12.06 0.98
C GLY A 463 30.11 -12.31 2.29
N GLN A 464 29.76 -11.68 3.41
CA GLN A 464 30.48 -11.96 4.67
C GLN A 464 29.86 -13.17 5.39
N GLU A 465 30.45 -14.35 5.18
CA GLU A 465 30.05 -15.62 5.86
C GLU A 465 30.21 -15.55 7.39
N ASN A 466 31.03 -14.63 7.89
CA ASN A 466 31.40 -14.50 9.30
C ASN A 466 30.66 -13.38 10.07
N LYS A 467 29.37 -13.13 9.80
CA LYS A 467 28.56 -12.16 10.57
C LYS A 467 27.20 -12.71 11.00
N ILE A 468 26.79 -12.37 12.23
CA ILE A 468 25.43 -12.58 12.73
C ILE A 468 24.67 -11.26 12.63
N THR A 469 23.50 -11.28 12.01
CA THR A 469 22.62 -10.11 11.92
C THR A 469 21.33 -10.38 12.68
N VAL A 470 21.00 -9.56 13.67
CA VAL A 470 19.77 -9.67 14.47
C VAL A 470 18.84 -8.53 14.12
N ARG A 471 17.59 -8.86 13.77
CA ARG A 471 16.52 -7.86 13.69
C ARG A 471 15.69 -7.87 14.96
N TYR A 472 15.64 -6.74 15.63
CA TYR A 472 14.96 -6.57 16.90
C TYR A 472 14.20 -5.25 16.98
N GLY A 473 13.26 -5.16 17.92
CA GLY A 473 12.64 -3.92 18.37
C GLY A 473 12.73 -3.84 19.88
N ALA A 474 12.57 -2.65 20.43
CA ALA A 474 12.69 -2.44 21.87
C ALA A 474 11.66 -1.42 22.36
N GLU A 475 11.18 -1.63 23.58
CA GLU A 475 10.59 -0.61 24.43
C GLU A 475 11.59 -0.25 25.53
N ASN A 476 11.92 1.02 25.60
CA ASN A 476 12.83 1.57 26.60
C ASN A 476 11.99 2.03 27.79
N PHE A 477 12.42 1.68 29.00
CA PHE A 477 11.85 2.16 30.24
C PHE A 477 13.01 2.42 31.19
N GLN A 478 13.20 3.68 31.59
CA GLN A 478 14.39 4.12 32.34
C GLN A 478 15.71 3.69 31.68
N GLY A 479 15.75 3.67 30.34
CA GLY A 479 16.88 3.22 29.53
C GLY A 479 16.55 2.04 28.59
N PRO A 480 17.47 1.71 27.67
CA PRO A 480 17.29 0.65 26.68
C PRO A 480 17.43 -0.77 27.26
N PRO A 481 16.70 -1.76 26.72
CA PRO A 481 16.87 -3.16 27.09
C PRO A 481 18.24 -3.70 26.64
N LYS A 482 18.78 -4.62 27.43
CA LYS A 482 20.01 -5.35 27.13
C LYS A 482 19.72 -6.78 26.68
N PHE A 483 20.45 -7.25 25.68
CA PHE A 483 20.27 -8.59 25.13
C PHE A 483 21.61 -9.21 24.73
N LEU A 484 21.61 -10.51 24.46
CA LEU A 484 22.77 -11.22 23.93
C LEU A 484 22.32 -12.30 22.95
N VAL A 485 23.26 -12.77 22.13
CA VAL A 485 23.04 -13.87 21.18
C VAL A 485 23.86 -15.08 21.61
N LYS A 486 23.25 -16.27 21.58
CA LYS A 486 23.89 -17.55 21.93
C LYS A 486 23.75 -18.56 20.81
N LEU A 487 24.78 -19.39 20.64
CA LEU A 487 24.73 -20.57 19.79
C LEU A 487 24.87 -21.84 20.63
N TYR A 488 24.05 -22.84 20.33
CA TYR A 488 24.03 -24.13 21.03
C TYR A 488 24.50 -25.25 20.10
N LYS A 489 25.32 -26.16 20.66
CA LYS A 489 25.86 -27.30 19.90
C LYS A 489 24.78 -28.29 19.48
N GLU A 490 23.80 -28.53 20.35
CA GLU A 490 22.79 -29.59 20.24
C GLU A 490 21.41 -29.02 20.60
N LYS A 491 20.33 -29.62 20.05
CA LYS A 491 18.97 -29.16 20.32
C LYS A 491 18.59 -29.40 21.78
N GLY A 492 18.13 -28.35 22.48
CA GLY A 492 17.73 -28.44 23.89
C GLY A 492 18.90 -28.55 24.89
N ALA A 493 20.15 -28.45 24.43
CA ALA A 493 21.33 -28.55 25.30
C ALA A 493 21.63 -27.25 26.06
N ARG A 494 22.22 -27.36 27.25
CA ARG A 494 22.75 -26.20 28.01
C ARG A 494 24.13 -25.72 27.52
N LYS A 495 24.80 -26.49 26.64
CA LYS A 495 26.18 -26.22 26.21
C LYS A 495 26.22 -25.15 25.11
N ILE A 496 26.55 -23.93 25.53
CA ILE A 496 26.79 -22.78 24.67
C ILE A 496 28.17 -22.96 24.01
N VAL A 497 28.23 -22.85 22.68
CA VAL A 497 29.49 -22.91 21.92
C VAL A 497 30.03 -21.53 21.55
N TRP A 498 29.15 -20.53 21.54
CA TRP A 498 29.49 -19.13 21.30
C TRP A 498 28.43 -18.24 21.94
N ARG A 499 28.86 -17.09 22.47
CA ARG A 499 27.98 -16.03 22.96
C ARG A 499 28.55 -14.67 22.57
N SER A 500 27.69 -13.71 22.27
CA SER A 500 28.10 -12.31 22.15
C SER A 500 28.39 -11.71 23.53
N ASP A 501 29.00 -10.53 23.53
CA ASP A 501 28.92 -9.60 24.67
C ASP A 501 27.46 -9.19 24.95
N ILE A 502 27.25 -8.55 26.10
CA ILE A 502 25.96 -7.93 26.41
C ILE A 502 25.79 -6.69 25.55
N LEU A 503 24.77 -6.72 24.71
CA LEU A 503 24.46 -5.68 23.75
C LEU A 503 23.34 -4.79 24.30
N THR A 504 23.44 -3.49 24.02
CA THR A 504 22.39 -2.53 24.35
C THR A 504 21.53 -2.26 23.12
N ALA A 505 20.22 -2.39 23.25
CA ALA A 505 19.29 -2.08 22.18
C ALA A 505 19.34 -0.59 21.81
N ILE A 506 19.40 -0.29 20.52
CA ILE A 506 19.42 1.07 19.99
C ILE A 506 18.05 1.36 19.37
N GLY A 507 17.62 2.63 19.38
CA GLY A 507 16.41 3.06 18.67
C GLY A 507 15.08 2.53 19.24
N GLY A 508 15.07 2.08 20.50
CA GLY A 508 13.87 1.61 21.18
C GLY A 508 12.85 2.72 21.49
N HIS A 509 11.59 2.32 21.64
CA HIS A 509 10.46 3.18 21.94
C HIS A 509 10.42 3.53 23.43
N ASP A 510 10.65 4.79 23.78
CA ASP A 510 10.57 5.27 25.17
C ASP A 510 9.14 5.20 25.71
N THR A 511 8.88 4.29 26.64
CA THR A 511 7.55 4.00 27.20
C THR A 511 7.14 4.95 28.32
N GLU A 512 8.09 5.52 29.06
CA GLU A 512 7.83 6.49 30.11
C GLU A 512 7.24 7.77 29.51
N LEU A 513 7.79 8.19 28.38
CA LEU A 513 7.33 9.38 27.68
C LEU A 513 6.13 9.13 26.76
N ASN A 514 6.01 7.93 26.18
CA ASN A 514 5.10 7.71 25.05
C ASN A 514 4.07 6.60 25.26
N GLY A 515 3.99 6.01 26.45
CA GLY A 515 3.17 4.83 26.72
C GLY A 515 3.65 3.60 25.93
N ARG A 516 2.91 2.49 26.04
CA ARG A 516 3.26 1.24 25.36
C ARG A 516 2.91 1.24 23.88
N ILE A 517 3.68 0.49 23.09
CA ILE A 517 3.38 0.13 21.71
C ILE A 517 2.08 -0.68 21.68
N LYS A 518 1.09 -0.19 20.93
CA LYS A 518 -0.24 -0.82 20.86
C LYS A 518 -0.36 -1.91 19.79
N GLY A 519 0.60 -2.02 18.87
CA GLY A 519 0.55 -3.02 17.79
C GLY A 519 1.90 -3.30 17.14
N ASP A 520 1.99 -4.46 16.49
CA ASP A 520 3.22 -4.99 15.88
C ASP A 520 3.77 -4.10 14.76
N ALA A 521 2.87 -3.40 14.06
CA ALA A 521 3.23 -2.51 12.96
C ALA A 521 3.94 -1.23 13.42
N SER A 522 3.87 -0.91 14.72
CA SER A 522 4.41 0.30 15.34
C SER A 522 5.77 0.07 16.02
N ILE A 523 6.27 -1.16 15.98
CA ILE A 523 7.57 -1.52 16.57
C ILE A 523 8.70 -0.87 15.78
N PRO A 524 9.62 -0.16 16.46
CA PRO A 524 10.77 0.45 15.82
C PRO A 524 11.82 -0.64 15.53
N TRP A 525 11.60 -1.40 14.46
CA TRP A 525 12.51 -2.46 14.05
C TRP A 525 13.89 -1.88 13.67
N GLN A 526 14.93 -2.41 14.32
CA GLN A 526 16.33 -2.14 14.05
C GLN A 526 17.05 -3.43 13.64
N THR A 527 18.22 -3.26 13.04
CA THR A 527 19.13 -4.38 12.71
C THR A 527 20.48 -4.12 13.36
N MET A 528 21.03 -5.12 14.04
CA MET A 528 22.39 -5.09 14.58
C MET A 528 23.21 -6.20 13.94
N VAL A 529 24.43 -5.86 13.54
CA VAL A 529 25.39 -6.76 12.93
C VAL A 529 26.50 -7.03 13.94
N LEU A 530 26.77 -8.30 14.20
CA LEU A 530 27.77 -8.79 15.13
C LEU A 530 28.85 -9.54 14.36
N ASP A 531 30.10 -9.32 14.76
CA ASP A 531 31.21 -10.13 14.27
C ASP A 531 31.10 -11.54 14.84
N PHE A 532 31.39 -12.52 13.99
CA PHE A 532 31.22 -13.93 14.29
C PHE A 532 32.47 -14.69 13.90
N ASP A 533 33.16 -15.22 14.91
CA ASP A 533 34.49 -15.85 14.82
C ASP A 533 34.45 -17.38 15.02
N TYR A 534 33.27 -17.95 15.28
CA TYR A 534 33.12 -19.37 15.54
C TYR A 534 32.95 -20.20 14.26
N GLN A 535 33.92 -21.07 13.98
CA GLN A 535 33.92 -21.93 12.77
C GLN A 535 33.30 -23.33 13.01
N GLY A 536 32.84 -23.64 14.23
CA GLY A 536 32.27 -24.94 14.56
C GLY A 536 30.80 -25.11 14.15
N LYS A 537 30.28 -26.35 14.26
CA LYS A 537 28.85 -26.64 13.99
C LYS A 537 27.98 -26.29 15.21
N PHE A 538 26.86 -25.63 14.96
CA PHE A 538 25.80 -25.39 15.92
C PHE A 538 24.44 -25.89 15.39
N LYS A 539 23.48 -26.07 16.27
CA LYS A 539 22.12 -26.56 15.95
C LYS A 539 21.02 -25.54 16.25
N GLU A 540 21.25 -24.63 17.20
CA GLU A 540 20.27 -23.61 17.58
C GLU A 540 20.95 -22.26 17.79
N VAL A 541 20.22 -21.19 17.46
CA VAL A 541 20.56 -19.81 17.81
C VAL A 541 19.49 -19.25 18.73
N ALA A 542 19.90 -18.55 19.78
CA ALA A 542 18.99 -17.91 20.71
C ALA A 542 19.31 -16.43 20.88
N VAL A 543 18.27 -15.64 21.09
CA VAL A 543 18.38 -14.25 21.52
C VAL A 543 17.77 -14.15 22.90
N GLU A 544 18.59 -13.80 23.89
CA GLU A 544 18.18 -13.66 25.28
C GLU A 544 18.02 -12.18 25.63
N PHE A 545 16.84 -11.83 26.14
CA PHE A 545 16.58 -10.57 26.80
C PHE A 545 16.91 -10.71 28.28
N ILE A 546 17.91 -9.95 28.75
CA ILE A 546 18.45 -10.07 30.11
C ILE A 546 17.47 -9.49 31.15
N ASN A 547 16.56 -8.62 30.71
CA ASN A 547 15.69 -7.75 31.52
C ASN A 547 16.29 -7.40 32.89
N ASP A 548 17.13 -6.38 32.92
CA ASP A 548 17.76 -5.84 34.13
C ASP A 548 16.84 -4.89 34.92
N HIS A 549 15.58 -4.71 34.49
CA HIS A 549 14.65 -3.81 35.14
C HIS A 549 13.19 -4.26 34.91
N CYS A 550 12.59 -4.93 35.90
CA CYS A 550 11.14 -5.18 35.89
C CYS A 550 10.42 -4.15 36.76
N CYS A 551 9.44 -3.53 36.11
CA CYS A 551 8.22 -3.02 36.73
C CYS A 551 8.44 -1.80 37.64
N GLY A 552 8.31 -0.59 37.07
CA GLY A 552 8.36 0.67 37.82
C GLY A 552 7.29 0.77 38.93
N PRO A 553 7.38 1.77 39.82
CA PRO A 553 6.38 2.00 40.87
C PRO A 553 5.02 2.30 40.22
N GLY A 554 4.11 1.33 40.26
CA GLY A 554 2.84 1.32 39.51
C GLY A 554 2.54 0.01 38.76
N GLY A 555 3.48 -0.96 38.77
CA GLY A 555 3.30 -2.26 38.13
C GLY A 555 3.26 -2.16 36.59
N SER A 556 2.60 -3.12 35.92
CA SER A 556 2.54 -3.18 34.45
C SER A 556 1.98 -1.91 33.77
N GLN A 557 1.33 -1.02 34.51
CA GLN A 557 0.75 0.24 34.04
C GLN A 557 1.77 1.39 33.93
N GLY A 558 2.92 1.32 34.63
CA GLY A 558 3.92 2.41 34.69
C GLY A 558 4.98 2.42 33.57
N GLY A 559 5.02 1.38 32.73
CA GLY A 559 6.07 1.17 31.71
C GLY A 559 6.92 -0.07 32.01
N ASP A 560 7.51 -0.67 30.97
CA ASP A 560 8.36 -1.87 31.10
C ASP A 560 9.38 -1.93 29.96
N ARG A 561 10.56 -2.50 30.24
CA ARG A 561 11.53 -2.81 29.19
C ARG A 561 11.06 -4.07 28.49
N ASN A 562 10.64 -3.95 27.24
CA ASN A 562 10.26 -5.09 26.42
C ASN A 562 11.22 -5.22 25.24
N PHE A 563 11.54 -6.47 24.88
CA PHE A 563 12.42 -6.76 23.76
C PHE A 563 11.69 -7.64 22.75
N PHE A 564 11.80 -7.26 21.48
CA PHE A 564 11.13 -7.94 20.39
C PHE A 564 12.18 -8.47 19.42
N VAL A 565 12.08 -9.74 19.07
CA VAL A 565 12.97 -10.39 18.10
C VAL A 565 12.13 -10.82 16.92
N ASP A 566 12.56 -10.44 15.72
CA ASP A 566 11.89 -10.87 14.49
C ASP A 566 12.62 -12.07 13.87
N TRP A 567 13.93 -11.93 13.68
CA TRP A 567 14.78 -12.96 13.10
C TRP A 567 16.27 -12.75 13.38
N VAL A 568 17.04 -13.82 13.19
CA VAL A 568 18.51 -13.83 13.19
C VAL A 568 19.01 -14.41 11.86
N ARG A 569 19.97 -13.75 11.21
CA ARG A 569 20.60 -14.19 9.96
C ARG A 569 22.06 -14.52 10.22
N MET A 570 22.52 -15.64 9.63
CA MET A 570 23.92 -16.07 9.64
C MET A 570 24.26 -16.58 8.24
N GLY A 571 25.11 -15.86 7.50
CA GLY A 571 25.41 -16.16 6.10
C GLY A 571 24.16 -16.20 5.21
N ASP A 572 23.89 -17.35 4.60
CA ASP A 572 22.72 -17.61 3.78
C ASP A 572 21.51 -18.15 4.57
N LYS A 573 21.60 -18.30 5.89
CA LYS A 573 20.53 -18.87 6.74
C LYS A 573 19.81 -17.79 7.55
N VAL A 574 18.49 -17.86 7.60
CA VAL A 574 17.62 -17.00 8.42
C VAL A 574 16.79 -17.83 9.39
N TYR A 575 16.85 -17.48 10.66
CA TYR A 575 16.12 -18.09 11.78
C TYR A 575 15.00 -17.14 12.21
N LEU A 576 13.74 -17.58 12.13
CA LEU A 576 12.58 -16.74 12.45
C LEU A 576 12.15 -16.94 13.90
N ALA A 577 12.01 -15.86 14.67
CA ALA A 577 11.57 -15.91 16.06
C ALA A 577 10.16 -16.52 16.19
N SER A 578 9.26 -16.21 15.24
CA SER A 578 7.90 -16.79 15.16
C SER A 578 7.84 -18.31 14.96
N LYS A 579 8.94 -18.95 14.54
CA LYS A 579 9.10 -20.42 14.50
C LYS A 579 9.94 -20.95 15.66
N GLY A 580 10.46 -20.07 16.50
CA GLY A 580 11.25 -20.41 17.66
C GLY A 580 10.39 -20.78 18.86
N HIS A 581 11.05 -21.38 19.83
CA HIS A 581 10.48 -21.64 21.15
C HIS A 581 10.92 -20.52 22.10
N GLN A 582 9.96 -19.76 22.62
CA GLN A 582 10.23 -18.72 23.62
C GLN A 582 10.18 -19.31 25.03
N ARG A 583 11.25 -19.17 25.80
CA ARG A 583 11.30 -19.49 27.23
C ARG A 583 11.42 -18.18 28.02
N SER A 584 10.35 -17.80 28.68
CA SER A 584 10.27 -16.58 29.48
C SER A 584 9.24 -16.79 30.58
N ASN A 585 9.35 -16.01 31.66
CA ASN A 585 8.32 -15.99 32.72
C ASN A 585 6.99 -15.38 32.23
N CYS A 586 7.01 -14.66 31.10
CA CYS A 586 5.86 -14.01 30.50
C CYS A 586 5.75 -14.41 29.03
N PRO A 587 5.59 -15.71 28.73
CA PRO A 587 5.52 -16.16 27.35
C PRO A 587 4.23 -15.65 26.70
N PRO A 588 4.24 -15.38 25.39
CA PRO A 588 3.01 -15.01 24.69
C PRO A 588 2.00 -16.15 24.80
N LYS A 589 0.71 -15.81 24.92
CA LYS A 589 -0.38 -16.80 24.96
C LYS A 589 -0.44 -17.70 23.71
N LYS A 590 0.18 -17.29 22.61
CA LYS A 590 0.25 -18.03 21.34
C LYS A 590 1.71 -18.16 20.88
N SER A 591 2.13 -19.37 20.53
CA SER A 591 3.50 -19.67 20.06
C SER A 591 3.87 -18.95 18.76
N SER A 592 2.90 -18.58 17.91
CA SER A 592 3.14 -17.80 16.69
C SER A 592 3.72 -16.40 16.96
N ARG A 593 3.62 -15.92 18.21
CA ARG A 593 4.18 -14.65 18.68
C ARG A 593 5.48 -14.84 19.47
N SER A 594 6.14 -16.00 19.36
CA SER A 594 7.49 -16.17 19.89
C SER A 594 8.42 -15.06 19.40
N GLY A 595 9.27 -14.55 20.30
CA GLY A 595 10.09 -13.35 20.09
C GLY A 595 9.52 -12.09 20.73
N ARG A 596 8.41 -12.18 21.46
CA ARG A 596 7.86 -11.06 22.26
C ARG A 596 8.25 -11.23 23.72
N LEU A 597 9.46 -10.81 24.04
CA LEU A 597 10.06 -10.94 25.37
C LEU A 597 9.64 -9.74 26.22
N ASN A 598 8.43 -9.84 26.80
CA ASN A 598 7.92 -8.81 27.71
C ASN A 598 8.51 -8.88 29.11
N CYS A 599 9.28 -9.93 29.40
CA CYS A 599 10.11 -10.02 30.57
C CYS A 599 11.31 -10.91 30.26
N ARG A 600 12.21 -11.10 31.22
CA ARG A 600 13.44 -11.88 31.03
C ARG A 600 13.14 -13.23 30.37
N GLY A 601 13.98 -13.61 29.41
CA GLY A 601 13.84 -14.88 28.71
C GLY A 601 14.57 -14.91 27.39
N ASP A 602 14.50 -16.03 26.69
CA ASP A 602 15.07 -16.22 25.38
C ASP A 602 14.06 -16.71 24.34
N VAL A 603 14.36 -16.45 23.08
CA VAL A 603 13.73 -17.13 21.95
C VAL A 603 14.78 -17.97 21.24
N ILE A 604 14.55 -19.28 21.21
CA ILE A 604 15.46 -20.27 20.64
C ILE A 604 14.93 -20.69 19.27
N MET A 605 15.78 -20.66 18.26
CA MET A 605 15.45 -20.96 16.88
C MET A 605 16.40 -22.04 16.35
N SER A 606 15.83 -23.14 15.86
CA SER A 606 16.59 -24.31 15.40
C SER A 606 16.37 -24.67 13.93
N GLU A 607 15.41 -24.01 13.26
CA GLU A 607 15.03 -24.27 11.87
C GLU A 607 15.41 -23.08 10.99
N PRO A 608 16.63 -23.07 10.42
CA PRO A 608 17.02 -22.04 9.47
C PRO A 608 16.27 -22.22 8.15
N ILE A 609 15.98 -21.12 7.49
CA ILE A 609 15.63 -21.12 6.09
C ILE A 609 16.80 -20.58 5.28
N SER A 610 17.20 -21.31 4.24
CA SER A 610 18.27 -20.88 3.33
C SER A 610 17.75 -19.89 2.28
N LEU A 611 18.48 -18.79 2.14
CA LEU A 611 18.31 -17.70 1.17
C LEU A 611 18.79 -18.08 -0.23
N SER A 612 19.74 -19.02 -0.32
CA SER A 612 20.32 -19.50 -1.60
C SER A 612 19.44 -20.54 -2.28
N THR A 613 18.52 -21.19 -1.55
CA THR A 613 17.63 -22.20 -2.11
C THR A 613 16.40 -21.60 -2.79
N ASN A 614 16.62 -21.00 -3.96
CA ASN A 614 15.59 -20.89 -5.02
C ASN A 614 15.25 -22.25 -5.65
N VAL A 615 15.50 -23.36 -4.93
CA VAL A 615 15.08 -24.68 -5.35
C VAL A 615 13.57 -24.73 -5.15
N LYS A 616 12.84 -24.37 -6.22
CA LYS A 616 11.50 -24.91 -6.46
C LYS A 616 11.67 -26.42 -6.30
N PRO A 617 10.93 -27.10 -5.41
CA PRO A 617 10.95 -28.56 -5.40
C PRO A 617 10.75 -29.01 -6.86
N LYS A 618 11.58 -29.92 -7.37
CA LYS A 618 11.32 -30.51 -8.68
C LYS A 618 9.95 -31.16 -8.55
N ASN A 619 8.93 -30.54 -9.15
CA ASN A 619 7.60 -31.10 -9.11
C ASN A 619 7.68 -32.49 -9.71
N PRO A 620 7.28 -33.54 -8.98
CA PRO A 620 7.26 -34.86 -9.56
C PRO A 620 6.39 -34.82 -10.80
N LYS A 621 6.89 -35.43 -11.89
CA LYS A 621 6.17 -35.44 -13.16
C LYS A 621 4.78 -36.03 -12.95
N ASN A 622 3.80 -35.46 -13.63
CA ASN A 622 2.40 -35.89 -13.65
C ASN A 622 1.69 -35.86 -12.27
N HIS A 623 2.20 -35.11 -11.30
CA HIS A 623 1.52 -34.86 -10.03
C HIS A 623 1.01 -33.42 -9.95
N LEU A 624 -0.20 -33.25 -9.43
CA LEU A 624 -0.76 -31.96 -9.06
C LEU A 624 -0.23 -31.58 -7.67
N VAL A 625 0.67 -30.59 -7.63
CA VAL A 625 1.27 -30.10 -6.40
C VAL A 625 0.59 -28.80 -5.99
N VAL A 626 0.11 -28.72 -4.75
CA VAL A 626 -0.58 -27.56 -4.18
C VAL A 626 -0.06 -27.24 -2.78
N GLU A 627 -0.19 -26.00 -2.33
CA GLU A 627 0.22 -25.62 -0.97
C GLU A 627 -0.89 -25.71 0.07
N HIS A 628 -2.13 -25.48 -0.37
CA HIS A 628 -3.33 -25.56 0.46
C HIS A 628 -4.54 -25.84 -0.43
N VAL A 629 -5.43 -26.70 0.06
CA VAL A 629 -6.71 -27.01 -0.57
C VAL A 629 -7.82 -26.54 0.37
N ALA A 630 -8.73 -25.71 -0.13
CA ALA A 630 -9.82 -25.16 0.65
C ALA A 630 -11.16 -25.43 -0.02
N LEU A 631 -12.19 -25.68 0.79
CA LEU A 631 -13.57 -25.58 0.31
C LEU A 631 -13.86 -24.11 0.01
N ASP A 632 -14.09 -23.73 -1.25
CA ASP A 632 -14.47 -22.34 -1.57
C ASP A 632 -15.94 -22.11 -1.25
N TRP A 633 -16.79 -22.96 -1.83
CA TRP A 633 -18.24 -22.85 -1.77
C TRP A 633 -18.91 -24.23 -1.93
N LEU A 634 -20.10 -24.40 -1.35
CA LEU A 634 -20.93 -25.60 -1.48
C LEU A 634 -22.39 -25.16 -1.37
N ASN A 635 -23.20 -25.30 -2.43
CA ASN A 635 -24.63 -24.96 -2.36
C ASN A 635 -25.36 -25.80 -1.31
N LYS A 636 -26.44 -25.26 -0.73
CA LYS A 636 -27.44 -26.12 -0.08
C LYS A 636 -28.07 -26.96 -1.19
N PHE A 637 -28.04 -28.28 -1.05
CA PHE A 637 -28.58 -29.18 -2.05
C PHE A 637 -30.10 -29.02 -2.16
N ASP A 638 -30.59 -29.02 -3.39
CA ASP A 638 -31.99 -28.81 -3.77
C ASP A 638 -32.27 -29.57 -5.07
N PRO A 639 -33.00 -30.70 -5.04
CA PRO A 639 -33.17 -31.56 -6.22
C PRO A 639 -33.87 -30.86 -7.38
N ASP A 640 -34.68 -29.83 -7.12
CA ASP A 640 -35.46 -29.12 -8.14
C ASP A 640 -34.63 -28.09 -8.93
N LYS A 641 -33.42 -27.79 -8.45
CA LYS A 641 -32.52 -26.87 -9.16
C LYS A 641 -31.76 -27.58 -10.27
N ASN A 642 -32.00 -27.10 -11.49
CA ASN A 642 -31.27 -27.53 -12.70
C ASN A 642 -29.76 -27.22 -12.67
N TRP A 643 -29.31 -26.34 -11.77
CA TRP A 643 -27.90 -25.99 -11.66
C TRP A 643 -27.51 -25.90 -10.18
N GLN A 644 -26.56 -26.74 -9.79
CA GLN A 644 -26.01 -26.75 -8.44
C GLN A 644 -24.51 -27.01 -8.52
N ASP A 645 -23.73 -26.32 -7.69
CA ASP A 645 -22.29 -26.44 -7.72
C ASP A 645 -21.66 -26.47 -6.32
N PHE A 646 -20.42 -26.97 -6.32
CA PHE A 646 -19.47 -26.73 -5.26
C PHE A 646 -18.11 -26.41 -5.87
N SER A 647 -17.32 -25.62 -5.16
CA SER A 647 -16.04 -25.12 -5.66
C SER A 647 -14.93 -25.38 -4.66
N ILE A 648 -13.77 -25.78 -5.17
CA ILE A 648 -12.55 -26.04 -4.41
C ILE A 648 -11.48 -25.04 -4.84
N SER A 649 -10.78 -24.50 -3.86
CA SER A 649 -9.70 -23.52 -4.01
C SER A 649 -8.35 -24.20 -3.84
N LEU A 650 -7.45 -24.02 -4.81
CA LEU A 650 -6.10 -24.56 -4.82
C LEU A 650 -5.08 -23.42 -4.76
N LEU A 651 -4.26 -23.39 -3.71
CA LEU A 651 -3.20 -22.40 -3.53
C LEU A 651 -1.92 -22.86 -4.24
N ASN A 652 -1.35 -21.97 -5.08
CA ASN A 652 -0.14 -22.20 -5.86
C ASN A 652 -0.11 -23.56 -6.60
N PRO A 653 -1.18 -23.94 -7.34
CA PRO A 653 -1.22 -25.24 -7.98
C PRO A 653 -0.20 -25.30 -9.12
N SER A 654 0.45 -26.44 -9.23
CA SER A 654 1.49 -26.67 -10.20
C SER A 654 1.48 -28.10 -10.70
N PHE A 655 1.70 -28.26 -12.00
CA PHE A 655 1.66 -29.54 -12.68
C PHE A 655 2.59 -29.47 -13.87
N ASN A 656 3.56 -30.37 -13.98
CA ASN A 656 4.54 -30.39 -15.09
C ASN A 656 5.15 -29.00 -15.39
N LYS A 657 4.72 -28.30 -16.45
CA LYS A 657 5.15 -26.92 -16.78
C LYS A 657 4.19 -25.83 -16.29
N ILE A 658 2.92 -26.14 -16.07
CA ILE A 658 1.89 -25.19 -15.63
C ILE A 658 2.14 -24.73 -14.19
N ARG A 659 2.16 -23.41 -13.98
CA ARG A 659 2.35 -22.79 -12.66
C ARG A 659 1.34 -21.66 -12.46
N LEU A 660 0.43 -21.83 -11.52
CA LEU A 660 -0.55 -20.80 -11.15
C LEU A 660 -0.29 -20.33 -9.72
N GLN A 661 -0.68 -19.09 -9.42
CA GLN A 661 -0.68 -18.55 -8.05
C GLN A 661 -1.93 -18.97 -7.27
N GLY A 662 -3.01 -19.27 -7.98
CA GLY A 662 -4.22 -19.82 -7.39
C GLY A 662 -5.22 -20.24 -8.47
N MET A 663 -6.08 -21.19 -8.12
CA MET A 663 -7.14 -21.71 -8.98
C MET A 663 -8.38 -22.03 -8.15
N LYS A 664 -9.57 -21.76 -8.70
CA LYS A 664 -10.83 -22.33 -8.22
C LYS A 664 -11.35 -23.33 -9.24
N ALA A 665 -11.46 -24.59 -8.82
CA ALA A 665 -12.08 -25.67 -9.59
C ALA A 665 -13.55 -25.77 -9.16
N GLN A 666 -14.47 -25.55 -10.10
CA GLN A 666 -15.91 -25.59 -9.84
C GLN A 666 -16.52 -26.86 -10.42
N PHE A 667 -17.16 -27.66 -9.57
CA PHE A 667 -17.86 -28.88 -9.95
C PHE A 667 -19.35 -28.59 -9.98
N VAL A 668 -19.98 -28.85 -11.11
CA VAL A 668 -21.38 -28.51 -11.37
C VAL A 668 -22.16 -29.79 -11.63
N ARG A 669 -23.27 -29.96 -10.91
CA ARG A 669 -24.33 -30.92 -11.21
C ARG A 669 -25.45 -30.19 -11.94
N ARG A 670 -25.89 -30.76 -13.06
CA ARG A 670 -27.07 -30.29 -13.79
C ARG A 670 -28.28 -31.19 -13.55
N GLY A 671 -29.47 -30.66 -13.81
CA GLY A 671 -30.74 -31.41 -13.71
C GLY A 671 -30.87 -32.53 -14.75
N ASP A 672 -30.09 -32.49 -15.84
CA ASP A 672 -30.02 -33.53 -16.87
C ASP A 672 -29.07 -34.68 -16.52
N GLY A 673 -28.48 -34.69 -15.31
CA GLY A 673 -27.55 -35.72 -14.85
C GLY A 673 -26.08 -35.46 -15.18
N ASP A 674 -25.76 -34.47 -16.01
CA ASP A 674 -24.37 -34.12 -16.33
C ASP A 674 -23.66 -33.55 -15.08
N ILE A 675 -22.50 -34.13 -14.78
CA ILE A 675 -21.57 -33.62 -13.77
C ILE A 675 -20.30 -33.21 -14.48
N HIS A 676 -19.93 -31.94 -14.37
CA HIS A 676 -18.76 -31.40 -15.09
C HIS A 676 -17.91 -30.47 -14.21
N LEU A 677 -16.62 -30.42 -14.57
CA LEU A 677 -15.66 -29.44 -14.07
C LEU A 677 -15.73 -28.20 -14.95
N THR A 678 -16.00 -27.04 -14.33
CA THR A 678 -15.96 -25.72 -14.97
C THR A 678 -14.62 -25.05 -14.67
N ILE A 679 -13.92 -24.63 -15.72
CA ILE A 679 -12.73 -23.78 -15.65
C ILE A 679 -13.09 -22.42 -16.24
N ASP A 680 -13.07 -21.38 -15.41
CA ASP A 680 -13.42 -20.00 -15.77
C ASP A 680 -12.16 -19.14 -15.70
N SER A 681 -11.89 -18.34 -16.73
CA SER A 681 -10.67 -17.52 -16.80
C SER A 681 -10.51 -16.56 -15.62
N ARG A 682 -11.60 -16.17 -14.94
CA ARG A 682 -11.56 -15.33 -13.72
C ARG A 682 -11.15 -16.08 -12.46
N HIS A 683 -11.15 -17.40 -12.49
CA HIS A 683 -10.92 -18.28 -11.36
C HIS A 683 -9.47 -18.80 -11.28
N CYS A 684 -8.54 -18.24 -12.07
CA CYS A 684 -7.11 -18.53 -11.92
C CYS A 684 -6.26 -17.28 -12.10
N HIS A 685 -5.06 -17.28 -11.51
CA HIS A 685 -4.06 -16.25 -11.76
C HIS A 685 -2.68 -16.89 -12.04
N PRO A 686 -1.96 -16.51 -13.12
CA PRO A 686 -2.28 -15.44 -14.09
C PRO A 686 -3.48 -15.77 -15.00
N ASP A 687 -3.57 -16.97 -15.55
CA ASP A 687 -4.71 -17.48 -16.32
C ASP A 687 -4.78 -19.00 -16.21
N CYS A 688 -5.96 -19.62 -16.34
CA CYS A 688 -6.11 -21.06 -16.14
C CYS A 688 -5.40 -21.90 -17.21
N LEU A 689 -5.26 -21.38 -18.44
CA LEU A 689 -4.84 -22.15 -19.62
C LEU A 689 -3.77 -21.42 -20.45
N GLU A 690 -2.96 -20.54 -19.83
CA GLU A 690 -1.80 -19.86 -20.44
C GLU A 690 -2.13 -19.18 -21.79
N ASP A 691 -3.25 -18.45 -21.84
CA ASP A 691 -3.81 -17.74 -23.01
C ASP A 691 -4.27 -18.62 -24.20
N ASN A 692 -3.98 -19.92 -24.17
CA ASN A 692 -4.35 -20.88 -25.20
C ASN A 692 -5.68 -21.59 -24.87
N TRP A 693 -6.77 -20.85 -24.94
CA TRP A 693 -8.11 -21.39 -24.70
C TRP A 693 -8.68 -22.09 -25.94
N PRO A 694 -9.46 -23.17 -25.78
CA PRO A 694 -10.23 -23.78 -26.87
C PRO A 694 -11.06 -22.77 -27.67
N ASN A 695 -11.15 -22.94 -29.00
CA ASN A 695 -12.01 -22.12 -29.86
C ASN A 695 -13.49 -22.29 -29.51
N SER A 696 -13.84 -23.50 -29.04
CA SER A 696 -15.17 -23.86 -28.55
C SER A 696 -15.51 -23.25 -27.18
N ALA A 697 -14.54 -22.62 -26.49
CA ALA A 697 -14.75 -22.02 -25.16
C ALA A 697 -15.86 -20.97 -25.19
N GLN A 698 -16.74 -20.99 -24.19
CA GLN A 698 -17.86 -20.07 -24.15
C GLN A 698 -17.39 -18.68 -23.71
N LEU A 699 -17.71 -17.66 -24.50
CA LEU A 699 -17.54 -16.26 -24.12
C LEU A 699 -18.72 -15.82 -23.28
N LYS A 700 -18.49 -15.32 -22.06
CA LYS A 700 -19.57 -14.64 -21.32
C LYS A 700 -19.86 -13.27 -21.92
N LYS A 701 -20.98 -12.67 -21.50
CA LYS A 701 -21.55 -11.41 -22.03
C LYS A 701 -20.58 -10.21 -22.16
N ASN A 702 -19.37 -10.22 -21.59
CA ASN A 702 -18.36 -9.17 -21.73
C ASN A 702 -17.28 -9.47 -22.78
N ARG A 703 -17.33 -10.61 -23.48
CA ARG A 703 -16.34 -11.10 -24.47
C ARG A 703 -14.89 -11.21 -23.98
N SER A 704 -14.57 -10.79 -22.76
CA SER A 704 -13.24 -10.87 -22.15
C SER A 704 -13.05 -12.09 -21.23
N THR A 705 -14.14 -12.80 -20.90
CA THR A 705 -14.08 -13.96 -20.01
C THR A 705 -14.46 -15.23 -20.77
N ARG A 706 -13.61 -16.24 -20.63
CA ARG A 706 -13.72 -17.55 -21.29
C ARG A 706 -14.02 -18.60 -20.24
N LEU A 707 -14.85 -19.57 -20.57
CA LEU A 707 -15.09 -20.73 -19.73
C LEU A 707 -15.13 -22.00 -20.57
N ILE A 708 -14.67 -23.09 -19.98
CA ILE A 708 -14.85 -24.43 -20.52
C ILE A 708 -15.48 -25.33 -19.46
N ASN A 709 -16.25 -26.29 -19.94
CA ASN A 709 -16.90 -27.32 -19.14
C ASN A 709 -16.43 -28.69 -19.63
N ILE A 710 -15.97 -29.51 -18.69
CA ILE A 710 -15.38 -30.83 -18.96
C ILE A 710 -16.20 -31.85 -18.19
N SER A 711 -17.04 -32.61 -18.91
CA SER A 711 -17.94 -33.62 -18.35
C SER A 711 -17.16 -34.82 -17.79
N LEU A 712 -17.67 -35.40 -16.71
CA LEU A 712 -17.12 -36.59 -16.06
C LEU A 712 -17.10 -37.80 -17.00
N THR A 713 -18.20 -38.06 -17.72
CA THR A 713 -18.33 -39.22 -18.62
C THR A 713 -18.15 -38.86 -20.10
N GLY A 714 -18.33 -37.58 -20.47
CA GLY A 714 -18.18 -37.10 -21.86
C GLY A 714 -19.43 -37.30 -22.75
N GLU A 715 -20.44 -38.01 -22.27
CA GLU A 715 -21.58 -38.47 -23.09
C GLU A 715 -22.70 -37.42 -23.25
N TYR A 716 -22.77 -36.43 -22.36
CA TYR A 716 -23.95 -35.58 -22.26
C TYR A 716 -24.04 -34.48 -23.33
N ARG A 717 -22.91 -33.93 -23.80
CA ARG A 717 -22.93 -32.72 -24.67
C ARG A 717 -21.73 -32.64 -25.63
N ARG A 718 -22.02 -32.58 -26.93
CA ARG A 718 -21.02 -32.34 -28.01
C ARG A 718 -20.10 -31.15 -27.72
N ARG A 719 -20.61 -30.06 -27.15
CA ARG A 719 -19.79 -28.88 -26.82
C ARG A 719 -18.79 -29.14 -25.70
N HIS A 720 -19.16 -29.91 -24.67
CA HIS A 720 -18.23 -30.26 -23.59
C HIS A 720 -17.12 -31.17 -24.12
N GLU A 721 -17.45 -32.04 -25.08
CA GLU A 721 -16.47 -32.87 -25.76
C GLU A 721 -15.50 -32.04 -26.62
N MET A 722 -16.00 -31.07 -27.40
CA MET A 722 -15.15 -30.13 -28.14
C MET A 722 -14.22 -29.34 -27.22
N HIS A 723 -14.71 -28.85 -26.07
CA HIS A 723 -13.86 -28.16 -25.10
C HIS A 723 -12.67 -29.01 -24.64
N TYR A 724 -12.86 -30.33 -24.49
CA TYR A 724 -11.82 -31.25 -24.05
C TYR A 724 -10.86 -31.61 -25.18
N GLN A 725 -11.38 -31.91 -26.38
CA GLN A 725 -10.57 -32.32 -27.54
C GLN A 725 -9.66 -31.21 -28.06
N GLU A 726 -10.07 -29.95 -27.90
CA GLU A 726 -9.28 -28.78 -28.31
C GLU A 726 -8.21 -28.36 -27.28
N LEU A 727 -8.12 -29.02 -26.12
CA LEU A 727 -7.04 -28.77 -25.17
C LEU A 727 -5.71 -29.31 -25.71
N THR A 728 -4.63 -28.61 -25.41
CA THR A 728 -3.28 -29.15 -25.63
C THR A 728 -3.03 -30.40 -24.80
N ILE A 729 -2.02 -31.19 -25.16
CA ILE A 729 -1.60 -32.38 -24.40
C ILE A 729 -1.31 -32.03 -22.92
N GLU A 730 -0.61 -30.92 -22.67
CA GLU A 730 -0.27 -30.48 -21.32
C GLU A 730 -1.51 -30.04 -20.52
N GLN A 731 -2.41 -29.26 -21.14
CA GLN A 731 -3.66 -28.83 -20.50
C GLN A 731 -4.59 -30.02 -20.22
N THR A 732 -4.67 -30.97 -21.15
CA THR A 732 -5.44 -32.22 -20.99
C THR A 732 -4.92 -33.01 -19.79
N ALA A 733 -3.60 -33.19 -19.71
CA ALA A 733 -2.97 -33.87 -18.57
C ALA A 733 -3.25 -33.14 -17.24
N PHE A 734 -3.20 -31.80 -17.23
CA PHE A 734 -3.51 -31.00 -16.05
C PHE A 734 -4.96 -31.11 -15.60
N VAL A 735 -5.92 -30.99 -16.52
CA VAL A 735 -7.35 -31.20 -16.23
C VAL A 735 -7.60 -32.60 -15.68
N ASN A 736 -7.01 -33.62 -16.32
CA ASN A 736 -7.13 -35.00 -15.88
C ASN A 736 -6.55 -35.19 -14.50
N ALA A 737 -5.43 -34.53 -14.16
CA ALA A 737 -4.86 -34.55 -12.83
C ALA A 737 -5.80 -33.92 -11.78
N ILE A 738 -6.55 -32.87 -12.12
CA ILE A 738 -7.57 -32.28 -11.21
C ILE A 738 -8.69 -33.28 -10.94
N TRP A 739 -9.22 -33.92 -11.98
CA TRP A 739 -10.24 -34.95 -11.85
C TRP A 739 -9.75 -36.16 -11.07
N ALA A 740 -8.60 -36.72 -11.43
CA ALA A 740 -7.99 -37.86 -10.74
C ALA A 740 -7.66 -37.55 -9.27
N SER A 741 -7.36 -36.28 -8.95
CA SER A 741 -7.13 -35.82 -7.57
C SER A 741 -8.41 -35.64 -6.76
N PHE A 742 -9.61 -35.75 -7.35
CA PHE A 742 -10.88 -35.45 -6.68
C PHE A 742 -11.06 -36.18 -5.32
N PRO A 743 -10.77 -37.49 -5.18
CA PRO A 743 -10.88 -38.17 -3.89
C PRO A 743 -9.95 -37.58 -2.83
N GLN A 744 -8.69 -37.26 -3.20
CA GLN A 744 -7.72 -36.65 -2.28
C GLN A 744 -8.11 -35.20 -1.94
N LEU A 745 -8.59 -34.43 -2.92
CA LEU A 745 -9.08 -33.06 -2.71
C LEU A 745 -10.25 -33.04 -1.70
N LEU A 746 -11.17 -34.01 -1.79
CA LEU A 746 -12.28 -34.16 -0.85
C LEU A 746 -11.80 -34.43 0.59
N GLN A 747 -10.71 -35.19 0.76
CA GLN A 747 -10.10 -35.41 2.08
C GLN A 747 -9.42 -34.15 2.61
N GLU A 748 -8.72 -33.39 1.78
CA GLU A 748 -8.02 -32.17 2.19
C GLU A 748 -8.99 -31.04 2.58
N ILE A 749 -10.07 -30.81 1.81
CA ILE A 749 -11.03 -29.75 2.16
C ILE A 749 -11.69 -29.97 3.53
N LYS A 750 -11.84 -31.24 3.96
CA LYS A 750 -12.41 -31.60 5.27
C LYS A 750 -11.55 -31.09 6.44
N LYS A 751 -10.25 -30.87 6.21
CA LYS A 751 -9.31 -30.31 7.20
C LYS A 751 -9.43 -28.79 7.34
N GLY A 752 -10.08 -28.11 6.38
CA GLY A 752 -10.22 -26.66 6.33
C GLY A 752 -11.24 -26.09 7.33
N ARG A 753 -11.09 -24.80 7.65
CA ARG A 753 -12.02 -24.09 8.56
C ARG A 753 -13.40 -23.90 7.94
N ARG A 754 -13.50 -23.64 6.63
CA ARG A 754 -14.78 -23.43 5.94
C ARG A 754 -15.62 -24.71 5.97
N TRP A 755 -14.98 -25.87 5.86
CA TRP A 755 -15.63 -27.16 6.04
C TRP A 755 -16.25 -27.31 7.42
N ARG A 756 -15.45 -27.11 8.49
CA ARG A 756 -15.93 -27.22 9.88
C ARG A 756 -17.09 -26.28 10.20
N ARG A 757 -17.13 -25.09 9.57
CA ARG A 757 -18.19 -24.09 9.81
C ARG A 757 -19.47 -24.37 9.04
N ASN A 758 -19.34 -24.65 7.74
CA ASN A 758 -20.46 -24.67 6.80
C ASN A 758 -20.51 -25.93 5.95
N GLY A 759 -19.37 -26.47 5.53
CA GLY A 759 -19.30 -27.63 4.64
C GLY A 759 -19.95 -28.88 5.23
N ASN A 760 -19.65 -29.21 6.49
CA ASN A 760 -20.20 -30.37 7.18
C ASN A 760 -21.74 -30.36 7.27
N LYS A 761 -22.36 -29.19 7.35
CA LYS A 761 -23.83 -29.03 7.39
C LYS A 761 -24.48 -29.23 6.03
N ARG A 762 -23.79 -28.89 4.94
CA ARG A 762 -24.33 -28.95 3.57
C ARG A 762 -23.99 -30.27 2.86
N TYR A 763 -22.88 -30.91 3.23
CA TYR A 763 -22.39 -32.15 2.63
C TYR A 763 -23.41 -33.30 2.62
N PRO A 764 -24.24 -33.55 3.65
CA PRO A 764 -25.18 -34.66 3.64
C PRO A 764 -26.11 -34.67 2.42
N GLY A 765 -26.59 -33.50 1.99
CA GLY A 765 -27.44 -33.40 0.79
C GLY A 765 -26.69 -33.68 -0.52
N TRP A 766 -25.37 -33.56 -0.54
CA TRP A 766 -24.52 -33.83 -1.70
C TRP A 766 -23.97 -35.25 -1.75
N LYS A 767 -24.22 -36.06 -0.71
CA LYS A 767 -23.58 -37.36 -0.53
C LYS A 767 -23.76 -38.27 -1.74
N GLU A 768 -24.98 -38.42 -2.23
CA GLU A 768 -25.28 -39.27 -3.39
C GLU A 768 -24.55 -38.82 -4.66
N THR A 769 -24.50 -37.51 -4.93
CA THR A 769 -23.76 -36.97 -6.08
C THR A 769 -22.26 -37.22 -5.95
N ILE A 770 -21.71 -37.06 -4.75
CA ILE A 770 -20.27 -37.28 -4.51
C ILE A 770 -19.93 -38.76 -4.59
N ASP A 771 -20.75 -39.64 -4.03
CA ASP A 771 -20.57 -41.09 -4.09
C ASP A 771 -20.67 -41.59 -5.54
N TYR A 772 -21.57 -41.02 -6.35
CA TYR A 772 -21.62 -41.25 -7.79
C TYR A 772 -20.31 -40.87 -8.50
N ILE A 773 -19.76 -39.67 -8.22
CA ILE A 773 -18.47 -39.24 -8.79
C ILE A 773 -17.37 -40.24 -8.40
N LEU A 774 -17.27 -40.61 -7.12
CA LEU A 774 -16.23 -41.51 -6.62
C LEU A 774 -16.29 -42.91 -7.25
N ARG A 775 -17.50 -43.42 -7.53
CA ARG A 775 -17.70 -44.71 -8.18
C ARG A 775 -17.40 -44.67 -9.69
N THR A 776 -17.83 -43.64 -10.39
CA THR A 776 -17.71 -43.56 -11.86
C THR A 776 -16.34 -43.08 -12.32
N LEU A 777 -15.70 -42.18 -11.58
CA LEU A 777 -14.44 -41.54 -11.97
C LEU A 777 -13.32 -42.51 -12.40
N PRO A 778 -13.07 -43.66 -11.72
CA PRO A 778 -12.04 -44.62 -12.12
C PRO A 778 -12.21 -45.21 -13.53
N GLU A 779 -13.44 -45.29 -14.04
CA GLU A 779 -13.77 -45.84 -15.36
C GLU A 779 -13.61 -44.80 -16.50
N THR A 780 -13.46 -43.52 -16.14
CA THR A 780 -13.40 -42.41 -17.09
C THR A 780 -12.04 -42.26 -17.75
N ARG A 781 -12.00 -41.56 -18.90
CA ARG A 781 -10.75 -41.15 -19.58
C ARG A 781 -9.81 -40.31 -18.71
N HIS A 782 -10.33 -39.69 -17.64
CA HIS A 782 -9.57 -38.77 -16.80
C HIS A 782 -8.57 -39.50 -15.89
N VAL A 783 -8.77 -40.79 -15.61
CA VAL A 783 -7.93 -41.56 -14.68
C VAL A 783 -7.03 -42.57 -15.37
N LYS A 784 -7.36 -43.01 -16.61
CA LYS A 784 -6.64 -44.06 -17.36
C LYS A 784 -5.12 -43.91 -17.42
N ASN A 785 -4.62 -42.68 -17.52
CA ASN A 785 -3.18 -42.37 -17.61
C ASN A 785 -2.66 -41.56 -16.41
N SER A 786 -3.40 -41.55 -15.30
CA SER A 786 -3.02 -40.82 -14.09
C SER A 786 -2.06 -41.65 -13.22
N VAL A 787 -1.17 -40.96 -12.49
CA VAL A 787 -0.30 -41.59 -11.50
C VAL A 787 -1.10 -41.95 -10.24
N GLU A 788 -0.65 -42.96 -9.49
CA GLU A 788 -1.22 -43.27 -8.19
C GLU A 788 -1.03 -42.07 -7.23
N LYS A 789 -2.08 -41.70 -6.48
CA LYS A 789 -2.10 -40.52 -5.58
C LYS A 789 -1.65 -39.23 -6.29
N PRO A 790 -2.39 -38.77 -7.32
CA PRO A 790 -2.00 -37.64 -8.16
C PRO A 790 -1.85 -36.29 -7.43
N LEU A 791 -2.45 -36.12 -6.24
CA LEU A 791 -2.32 -34.90 -5.44
C LEU A 791 -1.16 -34.97 -4.43
N ILE A 792 -0.32 -33.94 -4.42
CA ILE A 792 0.67 -33.70 -3.37
C ILE A 792 0.40 -32.34 -2.73
N VAL A 793 0.21 -32.32 -1.42
CA VAL A 793 0.07 -31.07 -0.64
C VAL A 793 1.40 -30.76 0.05
N LEU A 794 2.06 -29.68 -0.38
CA LEU A 794 3.33 -29.18 0.18
C LEU A 794 3.11 -27.80 0.81
N PRO A 795 2.83 -27.69 2.12
CA PRO A 795 2.61 -26.41 2.76
C PRO A 795 3.84 -25.51 2.62
N THR A 796 3.70 -24.35 1.97
CA THR A 796 4.82 -23.40 1.87
C THR A 796 5.07 -22.73 3.21
N ALA A 797 6.16 -23.17 3.84
CA ALA A 797 6.71 -22.53 5.01
C ALA A 797 7.27 -21.15 4.62
N SER A 798 6.53 -20.08 4.90
CA SER A 798 7.02 -18.70 5.15
C SER A 798 7.95 -18.01 4.12
N ARG A 799 8.23 -18.60 2.94
CA ARG A 799 9.26 -18.11 1.98
C ARG A 799 8.99 -16.72 1.41
N GLN A 800 7.75 -16.38 1.08
CA GLN A 800 7.40 -15.06 0.54
C GLN A 800 7.55 -13.93 1.56
N GLY A 801 7.23 -14.20 2.84
CA GLY A 801 7.50 -13.27 3.93
C GLY A 801 9.00 -13.05 4.16
N MET A 802 9.87 -14.00 3.81
CA MET A 802 11.30 -13.92 4.08
C MET A 802 12.10 -13.08 3.09
N MET A 803 11.83 -13.16 1.79
CA MET A 803 12.48 -12.27 0.80
C MET A 803 12.24 -10.79 1.15
N MET A 804 11.05 -10.52 1.69
CA MET A 804 10.58 -9.24 2.22
C MET A 804 11.27 -8.81 3.53
N MET A 805 11.45 -9.74 4.47
CA MET A 805 12.16 -9.51 5.74
C MET A 805 13.62 -9.06 5.55
N MET A 806 14.22 -9.42 4.41
CA MET A 806 15.61 -9.15 4.08
C MET A 806 15.81 -7.81 3.37
N ALA A 807 14.80 -7.31 2.65
CA ALA A 807 14.84 -5.97 2.02
C ALA A 807 14.91 -4.85 3.08
N SER A 808 14.34 -5.09 4.25
CA SER A 808 14.37 -4.15 5.38
C SER A 808 15.59 -4.31 6.30
N ALA A 809 16.48 -5.29 6.05
CA ALA A 809 17.73 -5.51 6.81
C ALA A 809 18.89 -4.59 6.40
N GLN A 810 18.77 -3.90 5.26
CA GLN A 810 19.84 -3.09 4.65
C GLN A 810 19.29 -1.76 4.11
N THR A 811 18.35 -1.12 4.81
CA THR A 811 17.82 0.17 4.35
C THR A 811 18.88 1.25 4.47
N LYS A 812 19.52 1.56 3.33
CA LYS A 812 20.44 2.70 3.22
C LYS A 812 19.76 3.96 3.76
N PRO A 813 20.43 4.73 4.65
CA PRO A 813 19.92 6.02 5.12
C PRO A 813 19.50 6.89 3.93
N PRO A 814 18.34 7.57 3.99
CA PRO A 814 17.91 8.46 2.92
C PRO A 814 18.82 9.69 2.84
N ASN A 815 18.95 10.28 1.66
CA ASN A 815 19.67 11.53 1.44
C ASN A 815 18.68 12.70 1.50
N PRO A 816 18.64 13.53 2.57
CA PRO A 816 17.69 14.63 2.67
C PRO A 816 17.79 15.59 1.47
N ALA A 817 16.66 15.89 0.84
CA ALA A 817 16.58 16.71 -0.38
C ALA A 817 17.53 16.23 -1.52
N GLY A 818 17.82 14.93 -1.56
CA GLY A 818 18.75 14.33 -2.54
C GLY A 818 20.22 14.72 -2.33
N LYS A 819 20.57 15.34 -1.19
CA LYS A 819 21.94 15.75 -0.84
C LYS A 819 22.55 14.85 0.23
N GLN A 820 23.87 14.89 0.35
CA GLN A 820 24.57 14.17 1.42
C GLN A 820 24.04 14.65 2.79
N PRO A 821 23.67 13.74 3.69
CA PRO A 821 23.16 14.14 5.00
C PRO A 821 24.23 14.91 5.79
N ILE A 822 23.80 15.98 6.44
CA ILE A 822 24.62 16.57 7.50
C ILE A 822 24.35 15.85 8.83
N VAL A 823 25.36 15.75 9.67
CA VAL A 823 25.33 14.98 10.92
C VAL A 823 25.50 15.85 12.17
N THR A 824 25.78 17.14 12.01
CA THR A 824 25.84 18.12 13.10
C THR A 824 25.14 19.42 12.72
N SER A 825 24.68 20.18 13.72
CA SER A 825 24.10 21.51 13.53
C SER A 825 25.13 22.53 12.99
N SER A 826 26.42 22.38 13.34
CA SER A 826 27.50 23.23 12.84
C SER A 826 27.73 23.09 11.34
N GLN A 827 27.60 21.87 10.78
CA GLN A 827 27.71 21.62 9.35
C GLN A 827 26.64 22.34 8.54
N TRP A 828 25.42 22.47 9.07
CA TRP A 828 24.38 23.23 8.39
C TRP A 828 24.76 24.69 8.23
N ASN A 829 25.29 25.33 9.27
CA ASN A 829 25.69 26.74 9.21
C ASN A 829 26.76 26.96 8.14
N ILE A 830 27.71 26.03 8.01
CA ILE A 830 28.75 26.06 6.96
C ILE A 830 28.12 25.92 5.57
N LEU A 831 27.10 25.07 5.40
CA LEU A 831 26.43 24.84 4.12
C LEU A 831 25.48 25.97 3.74
N ALA A 832 24.66 26.45 4.68
CA ALA A 832 23.57 27.38 4.43
C ALA A 832 24.05 28.82 4.25
N ASN A 833 25.04 29.27 5.04
CA ASN A 833 25.54 30.65 5.01
C ASN A 833 26.02 31.12 3.62
N PRO A 834 26.85 30.37 2.87
CA PRO A 834 27.28 30.79 1.53
C PRO A 834 26.16 30.73 0.49
N ILE A 835 25.18 29.84 0.66
CA ILE A 835 24.05 29.66 -0.26
C ILE A 835 23.04 30.81 -0.11
N LEU A 836 22.78 31.25 1.12
CA LEU A 836 21.72 32.21 1.44
C LEU A 836 22.18 33.68 1.42
N LYS A 837 23.47 33.94 1.11
CA LYS A 837 24.07 35.24 0.74
C LYS A 837 23.43 36.46 1.43
N SER A 838 23.49 36.53 2.77
CA SER A 838 22.98 37.58 3.69
C SER A 838 21.56 37.42 4.29
N SER A 839 20.80 36.38 3.94
CA SER A 839 19.50 36.13 4.57
C SER A 839 19.64 35.71 6.04
N LYS A 840 18.77 36.19 6.94
CA LYS A 840 18.78 35.77 8.34
C LYS A 840 18.30 34.31 8.47
N PRO A 841 18.93 33.46 9.30
CA PRO A 841 18.48 32.08 9.51
C PRO A 841 17.00 31.99 9.95
N SER A 842 16.53 32.95 10.75
CA SER A 842 15.13 33.07 11.16
C SER A 842 14.18 33.28 9.97
N GLN A 843 14.54 34.09 8.96
CA GLN A 843 13.73 34.30 7.75
C GLN A 843 13.62 33.06 6.86
N VAL A 844 14.60 32.16 6.98
CA VAL A 844 14.71 30.95 6.15
C VAL A 844 14.13 29.72 6.85
N LEU A 845 14.05 29.71 8.18
CA LEU A 845 13.51 28.58 8.95
C LEU A 845 12.12 28.84 9.51
N LEU A 846 11.80 30.08 9.88
CA LEU A 846 10.55 30.45 10.53
C LEU A 846 9.61 31.16 9.56
N ALA A 847 8.30 31.00 9.79
CA ALA A 847 7.28 31.68 9.00
C ALA A 847 7.07 33.12 9.47
N LEU A 848 7.33 33.38 10.75
CA LEU A 848 7.19 34.66 11.42
C LEU A 848 8.49 34.96 12.19
N ALA A 849 8.60 36.19 12.70
CA ALA A 849 9.68 36.53 13.62
C ALA A 849 9.68 35.59 14.84
N PRO A 850 10.85 35.14 15.33
CA PRO A 850 10.93 34.30 16.51
C PRO A 850 10.39 35.02 17.75
N VAL A 851 9.86 34.26 18.69
CA VAL A 851 9.33 34.78 19.96
C VAL A 851 10.37 34.66 21.08
N VAL A 852 11.15 33.59 21.07
CA VAL A 852 12.10 33.26 22.14
C VAL A 852 13.55 33.39 21.66
N ALA A 853 13.83 32.99 20.42
CA ALA A 853 15.17 33.09 19.84
C ALA A 853 15.45 34.52 19.31
N SER A 854 16.72 34.96 19.33
CA SER A 854 17.10 36.21 18.67
C SER A 854 16.88 36.11 17.15
N PRO A 855 16.39 37.16 16.47
CA PRO A 855 16.27 37.19 15.01
C PRO A 855 17.58 36.92 14.26
N ASP A 856 18.72 37.26 14.88
CA ASP A 856 20.07 37.06 14.33
C ASP A 856 20.74 35.76 14.82
N GLU A 857 20.01 34.93 15.57
CA GLU A 857 20.50 33.66 16.12
C GLU A 857 20.94 32.72 14.99
N ARG A 858 22.20 32.29 15.03
CA ARG A 858 22.77 31.30 14.10
C ARG A 858 22.64 29.86 14.59
N ALA A 859 22.24 29.64 15.83
CA ALA A 859 22.01 28.31 16.38
C ALA A 859 20.62 27.78 15.93
N ILE A 860 20.61 26.96 14.87
CA ILE A 860 19.39 26.34 14.32
C ILE A 860 18.59 25.59 15.38
N SER A 861 19.28 24.94 16.32
CA SER A 861 18.66 24.24 17.44
C SER A 861 17.75 25.15 18.26
N LYS A 862 18.08 26.44 18.43
CA LYS A 862 17.20 27.38 19.12
C LYS A 862 16.01 27.78 18.25
N LEU A 863 16.21 27.98 16.95
CA LEU A 863 15.13 28.36 16.02
C LEU A 863 14.08 27.26 15.85
N ILE A 864 14.48 25.98 15.73
CA ILE A 864 13.51 24.88 15.60
C ILE A 864 12.73 24.60 16.89
N ASN A 865 13.25 25.05 18.03
CA ASN A 865 12.60 24.95 19.33
C ASN A 865 11.76 26.19 19.68
N ASP A 866 11.81 27.23 18.84
CA ASP A 866 10.94 28.40 18.99
C ASP A 866 9.47 27.99 18.77
N PRO A 867 8.51 28.47 19.59
CA PRO A 867 7.09 28.15 19.42
C PRO A 867 6.57 28.39 17.99
N VAL A 868 7.07 29.43 17.30
CA VAL A 868 6.72 29.80 15.93
C VAL A 868 7.06 28.70 14.93
N PHE A 869 8.03 27.83 15.22
CA PHE A 869 8.41 26.73 14.34
C PHE A 869 7.27 25.75 14.08
N ASN A 870 6.26 25.70 14.95
CA ASN A 870 5.06 24.89 14.76
C ASN A 870 4.18 25.37 13.60
N LEU A 871 4.44 26.57 13.08
CA LEU A 871 3.63 27.24 12.07
C LEU A 871 4.40 27.34 10.75
N LYS A 872 3.67 27.35 9.64
CA LYS A 872 4.20 27.64 8.31
C LYS A 872 3.36 28.67 7.58
#